data_AF-A0A3D9TX59-F1
#
_entry.id   AF-A0A3D9TX59-F1
#
_cell.length_a   1.000
_cell.length_b   1.000
_cell.length_c   1.000
_cell.angle_alpha   90.00
_cell.angle_beta   90.00
_cell.angle_gamma   90.00
#
_symmetry.space_group_name_H-M   'P 1'
#
loop_
_entity.id
_entity.type
_entity.pdbx_description
1 polymer ?
#
loop_
_entity_poly.entity_id
_entity_poly.type
_entity_poly.pdbx_seq_one_letter_code
_entity_poly.pdbx_strand_id
1 'polypeptide(L)'
;MKTKLILDVNKTQHAQLNSIVTGRVGDKVSNIADIYLIDGGSPYNLTGSKVFFECVKPDNTVVRDDNGVKMIDATKGHFEYTFPTETFGAIGKAKQAFMSIEKDKIIRATTQDFVLITLPDAMTNRIPSESYLSDLEKLIKELNEMSLEEINSQAAAEASAAKEFAEKANELSNSVQTQLDTIVVNGDSSVEAAQARTDVKGDTSSSLKARLDKEQVKIEGLLDSLKFTANADNPLIIATYDGLNQTTHPKVVYFENGWSGWKYWMAHTPYPNSIDRYENPSISVSNDGTNWVNPSGIVNPIDQPTEAEITDKYHMSDTHLLLVNGYLECWYRFNKNGVTDQIMRKKSSDGINWSEREVMYTLSGNNMALSPAIVFDENKYKMWYVTGNFEIKYTESPDGKTWGNIQSVTINTGSKSYRPWHLDVIKYGTNYEMLLNAGDASLPLANDRKELLHGVSNNPTNFSLVSIMNPTPANSGKWDNYYLYRSCLVKIGSYYKIYYAAMSQMKKWHVGLTESANIKNLIGLSLNNMDGDLVNVNDIKPVRDVILEKGNKVYLSKTKASYVTSNEVKLVEEGVGGARLKLETWAPDTIGIVGDNGKTYGSLKADKFILGYSELADNDLKLLNKGVSGVHLKAGNRADTLEVRNDKNTLTGNVEAAIAYVSKISASDANPIFIDSILQINGTNPMRLKFVNPNVNGAGLGIGTSASSLRIVSDSGLQFGSLEIAGLLFQTGTVPSVEGAIRYNSTSKKHEGFNGSSWNPMY
;
A
#
# COMPACT_ATOMS: atom_id res chain seq x y z
N MET A 1 103.24 57.00 -69.89
CA MET A 1 104.54 56.29 -69.84
C MET A 1 104.47 55.33 -68.67
N LYS A 2 104.67 54.02 -68.88
CA LYS A 2 104.74 53.05 -67.77
C LYS A 2 106.17 53.09 -67.20
N THR A 3 106.31 53.10 -65.88
CA THR A 3 107.64 53.03 -65.26
C THR A 3 108.18 51.61 -65.47
N LYS A 4 109.26 51.48 -66.23
CA LYS A 4 109.89 50.17 -66.47
C LYS A 4 110.73 49.79 -65.25
N LEU A 5 110.48 48.62 -64.69
CA LEU A 5 111.25 48.04 -63.59
C LEU A 5 111.86 46.71 -64.03
N ILE A 6 113.15 46.53 -63.78
CA ILE A 6 113.84 45.25 -63.96
C ILE A 6 114.31 44.84 -62.57
N LEU A 7 113.75 43.75 -62.05
CA LEU A 7 113.94 43.32 -60.66
C LEU A 7 114.56 41.91 -60.65
N ASP A 8 115.53 41.70 -59.75
CA ASP A 8 116.35 40.49 -59.64
C ASP A 8 115.99 39.72 -58.37
N VAL A 9 115.58 38.46 -58.52
CA VAL A 9 115.23 37.61 -57.37
C VAL A 9 116.44 37.28 -56.49
N ASN A 10 117.65 37.28 -57.05
CA ASN A 10 118.91 37.14 -56.30
C ASN A 10 119.33 38.42 -55.58
N LYS A 11 118.74 39.57 -55.93
CA LYS A 11 119.02 40.88 -55.32
C LYS A 11 120.47 41.36 -55.55
N THR A 12 121.13 40.88 -56.61
CA THR A 12 122.57 41.13 -56.85
C THR A 12 122.83 42.22 -57.88
N GLN A 13 121.93 42.43 -58.84
CA GLN A 13 122.06 43.51 -59.82
C GLN A 13 121.38 44.81 -59.34
N HIS A 14 122.20 45.83 -59.07
CA HIS A 14 121.75 47.18 -58.72
C HIS A 14 121.93 48.21 -59.85
N ALA A 15 122.69 47.89 -60.91
CA ALA A 15 123.13 48.83 -61.93
C ALA A 15 122.03 49.36 -62.87
N GLN A 16 120.78 48.87 -62.76
CA GLN A 16 119.62 49.35 -63.53
C GLN A 16 118.53 50.03 -62.67
N LEU A 17 118.82 50.38 -61.40
CA LEU A 17 117.85 50.94 -60.41
C LEU A 17 117.51 52.43 -60.56
N ASN A 18 117.68 53.05 -61.73
CA ASN A 18 117.43 54.50 -61.89
C ASN A 18 115.94 54.88 -62.05
N SER A 19 115.01 53.94 -61.83
CA SER A 19 113.56 54.17 -61.98
C SER A 19 112.87 54.27 -60.62
N ILE A 20 112.30 55.44 -60.33
CA ILE A 20 111.53 55.72 -59.12
C ILE A 20 110.04 55.65 -59.45
N VAL A 21 109.26 54.87 -58.71
CA VAL A 21 107.80 54.87 -58.81
C VAL A 21 107.27 56.00 -57.94
N THR A 22 106.66 57.01 -58.55
CA THR A 22 106.09 58.15 -57.83
C THR A 22 104.59 58.21 -58.06
N GLY A 23 103.81 58.26 -57.00
CA GLY A 23 102.36 58.51 -57.03
C GLY A 23 101.97 59.59 -56.02
N ARG A 24 100.74 60.07 -56.07
CA ARG A 24 100.20 61.10 -55.17
C ARG A 24 99.05 60.54 -54.34
N VAL A 25 98.89 61.03 -53.10
CA VAL A 25 97.72 60.67 -52.26
C VAL A 25 96.45 61.02 -53.03
N GLY A 26 95.55 60.03 -53.21
CA GLY A 26 94.29 60.20 -53.93
C GLY A 26 94.32 59.79 -55.41
N ASP A 27 95.49 59.42 -55.97
CA ASP A 27 95.57 58.85 -57.32
C ASP A 27 94.73 57.57 -57.41
N LYS A 28 93.69 57.57 -58.25
CA LYS A 28 92.89 56.38 -58.54
C LYS A 28 93.45 55.66 -59.78
N VAL A 29 93.86 54.40 -59.59
CA VAL A 29 94.12 53.36 -60.61
C VAL A 29 94.75 53.87 -61.92
N SER A 30 95.83 54.65 -61.83
CA SER A 30 96.56 55.19 -62.99
C SER A 30 98.07 54.94 -62.95
N ASN A 31 98.60 54.46 -61.81
CA ASN A 31 100.02 54.15 -61.64
C ASN A 31 100.27 52.69 -62.01
N ILE A 32 100.81 52.47 -63.22
CA ILE A 32 101.13 51.15 -63.77
C ILE A 32 102.64 51.04 -64.00
N ALA A 33 103.26 50.00 -63.44
CA ALA A 33 104.64 49.63 -63.71
C ALA A 33 104.71 48.49 -64.74
N ASP A 34 105.70 48.55 -65.63
CA ASP A 34 106.05 47.50 -66.59
C ASP A 34 107.26 46.73 -66.05
N ILE A 35 107.05 45.50 -65.56
CA ILE A 35 107.99 44.79 -64.68
C ILE A 35 108.57 43.56 -65.38
N TYR A 36 109.90 43.44 -65.37
CA TYR A 36 110.63 42.27 -65.83
C TYR A 36 111.39 41.65 -64.65
N LEU A 37 111.09 40.40 -64.33
CA LEU A 37 111.83 39.63 -63.33
C LEU A 37 112.97 38.86 -63.98
N ILE A 38 114.14 38.96 -63.37
CA ILE A 38 115.36 38.27 -63.77
C ILE A 38 115.94 37.49 -62.60
N ASP A 39 116.76 36.51 -62.93
CA ASP A 39 117.58 35.71 -62.01
C ASP A 39 119.01 35.75 -62.55
N GLY A 40 119.89 36.54 -61.89
CA GLY A 40 121.30 36.63 -62.28
C GLY A 40 121.55 37.14 -63.71
N GLY A 41 120.61 37.90 -64.28
CA GLY A 41 120.69 38.45 -65.65
C GLY A 41 119.88 37.70 -66.71
N SER A 42 119.33 36.51 -66.40
CA SER A 42 118.43 35.76 -67.28
C SER A 42 116.96 35.97 -66.90
N PRO A 43 115.98 35.92 -67.83
CA PRO A 43 114.56 36.06 -67.50
C PRO A 43 114.07 34.99 -66.50
N TYR A 44 113.28 35.41 -65.50
CA TYR A 44 112.76 34.52 -64.46
C TYR A 44 111.34 34.01 -64.79
N ASN A 45 111.14 32.70 -64.90
CA ASN A 45 109.86 32.12 -65.34
C ASN A 45 108.79 32.10 -64.21
N LEU A 46 107.63 32.68 -64.49
CA LEU A 46 106.48 32.83 -63.58
C LEU A 46 105.33 31.84 -63.82
N THR A 47 105.45 30.91 -64.76
CA THR A 47 104.36 29.94 -65.04
C THR A 47 103.96 29.16 -63.79
N GLY A 48 102.66 29.27 -63.43
CA GLY A 48 102.06 28.64 -62.25
C GLY A 48 102.36 29.33 -60.93
N SER A 49 103.03 30.49 -60.93
CA SER A 49 103.30 31.27 -59.71
C SER A 49 102.28 32.40 -59.55
N LYS A 50 101.93 32.72 -58.31
CA LYS A 50 101.26 33.97 -57.95
C LYS A 50 102.30 35.03 -57.62
N VAL A 51 102.07 36.25 -58.09
CA VAL A 51 102.91 37.41 -57.78
C VAL A 51 102.12 38.35 -56.90
N PHE A 52 102.74 38.82 -55.82
CA PHE A 52 102.19 39.85 -54.95
C PHE A 52 103.11 41.05 -54.95
N PHE A 53 102.52 42.23 -54.91
CA PHE A 53 103.18 43.43 -54.44
C PHE A 53 103.06 43.50 -52.92
N GLU A 54 104.18 43.73 -52.24
CA GLU A 54 104.21 43.94 -50.79
C GLU A 54 104.93 45.24 -50.48
N CYS A 55 104.30 46.05 -49.64
CA CYS A 55 104.80 47.37 -49.27
C CYS A 55 104.51 47.70 -47.81
N VAL A 56 105.52 48.29 -47.16
CA VAL A 56 105.35 48.94 -45.86
C VAL A 56 105.36 50.45 -46.10
N LYS A 57 104.21 51.07 -45.85
CA LYS A 57 104.04 52.51 -46.05
C LYS A 57 104.78 53.33 -45.00
N PRO A 58 104.97 54.64 -45.23
CA PRO A 58 105.61 55.53 -44.25
C PRO A 58 104.99 55.48 -42.84
N ASP A 59 103.67 55.24 -42.74
CA ASP A 59 102.90 55.19 -41.49
C ASP A 59 102.89 53.82 -40.79
N ASN A 60 103.71 52.86 -41.25
CA ASN A 60 103.77 51.46 -40.81
C ASN A 60 102.59 50.56 -41.18
N THR A 61 101.57 51.06 -41.87
CA THR A 61 100.52 50.17 -42.39
C THR A 61 101.04 49.40 -43.62
N VAL A 62 100.60 48.16 -43.76
CA VAL A 62 101.11 47.23 -44.78
C VAL A 62 100.10 47.08 -45.91
N VAL A 63 100.60 46.94 -47.13
CA VAL A 63 99.83 46.56 -48.31
C VAL A 63 100.43 45.27 -48.84
N ARG A 64 99.56 44.28 -49.09
CA ARG A 64 99.89 43.05 -49.80
C ARG A 64 98.77 42.78 -50.81
N ASP A 65 99.11 42.75 -52.09
CA ASP A 65 98.12 42.66 -53.16
C ASP A 65 98.61 41.81 -54.34
N ASP A 66 97.76 40.90 -54.84
CA ASP A 66 97.92 40.20 -56.12
C ASP A 66 96.93 40.66 -57.20
N ASN A 67 95.91 41.44 -56.85
CA ASN A 67 94.85 41.81 -57.81
C ASN A 67 95.35 42.74 -58.92
N GLY A 68 96.40 43.53 -58.66
CA GLY A 68 96.97 44.46 -59.63
C GLY A 68 97.82 43.82 -60.73
N VAL A 69 98.10 42.52 -60.68
CA VAL A 69 99.00 41.82 -61.61
C VAL A 69 98.29 41.50 -62.93
N LYS A 70 98.83 42.01 -64.03
CA LYS A 70 98.48 41.63 -65.40
C LYS A 70 99.68 40.98 -66.08
N MET A 71 99.67 39.65 -66.16
CA MET A 71 100.73 38.89 -66.83
C MET A 71 100.80 39.21 -68.33
N ILE A 72 102.00 39.51 -68.83
CA ILE A 72 102.26 39.80 -70.26
C ILE A 72 102.98 38.62 -70.92
N ASP A 73 104.09 38.18 -70.35
CA ASP A 73 104.81 36.96 -70.76
C ASP A 73 105.40 36.28 -69.52
N ALA A 74 104.69 35.27 -69.02
CA ALA A 74 105.10 34.52 -67.83
C ALA A 74 106.45 33.80 -68.02
N THR A 75 106.77 33.35 -69.24
CA THR A 75 108.02 32.61 -69.50
C THR A 75 109.26 33.50 -69.44
N LYS A 76 109.09 34.81 -69.64
CA LYS A 76 110.15 35.83 -69.56
C LYS A 76 110.08 36.70 -68.31
N GLY A 77 109.24 36.35 -67.33
CA GLY A 77 109.10 37.12 -66.10
C GLY A 77 108.50 38.51 -66.29
N HIS A 78 107.76 38.74 -67.39
CA HIS A 78 107.28 40.05 -67.78
C HIS A 78 105.79 40.22 -67.44
N PHE A 79 105.46 41.23 -66.63
CA PHE A 79 104.09 41.58 -66.28
C PHE A 79 103.93 43.07 -66.02
N GLU A 80 102.70 43.56 -66.14
CA GLU A 80 102.34 44.90 -65.69
C GLU A 80 101.71 44.82 -64.31
N TYR A 81 102.00 45.77 -63.44
CA TYR A 81 101.37 45.87 -62.13
C TYR A 81 100.71 47.23 -61.94
N THR A 82 99.43 47.21 -61.61
CA THR A 82 98.65 48.40 -61.27
C THR A 82 98.59 48.52 -59.76
N PHE A 83 99.17 49.58 -59.21
CA PHE A 83 99.19 49.76 -57.75
C PHE A 83 97.78 50.10 -57.23
N PRO A 84 97.31 49.44 -56.15
CA PRO A 84 96.03 49.77 -55.54
C PRO A 84 96.11 51.15 -54.85
N THR A 85 94.98 51.84 -54.76
CA THR A 85 94.85 53.21 -54.24
C THR A 85 95.50 53.38 -52.87
N GLU A 86 95.43 52.34 -52.04
CA GLU A 86 95.93 52.29 -50.67
C GLU A 86 97.46 52.39 -50.61
N THR A 87 98.17 52.00 -51.69
CA THR A 87 99.64 52.07 -51.80
C THR A 87 100.15 53.50 -51.58
N PHE A 88 99.43 54.47 -52.15
CA PHE A 88 99.77 55.88 -52.06
C PHE A 88 98.97 56.61 -50.97
N GLY A 89 98.39 55.87 -50.02
CA GLY A 89 97.58 56.44 -48.93
C GLY A 89 98.37 57.16 -47.83
N ALA A 90 99.69 57.07 -47.81
CA ALA A 90 100.55 57.69 -46.81
C ALA A 90 101.73 58.42 -47.44
N ILE A 91 101.86 59.72 -47.13
CA ILE A 91 102.86 60.63 -47.71
C ILE A 91 104.28 60.23 -47.27
N GLY A 92 105.20 60.19 -48.23
CA GLY A 92 106.63 59.90 -48.00
C GLY A 92 107.15 58.73 -48.83
N LYS A 93 108.45 58.43 -48.64
CA LYS A 93 109.09 57.25 -49.25
C LYS A 93 108.66 56.00 -48.50
N ALA A 94 108.15 55.00 -49.22
CA ALA A 94 107.83 53.69 -48.65
C ALA A 94 109.07 53.09 -47.97
N LYS A 95 108.86 52.43 -46.83
CA LYS A 95 109.97 51.83 -46.07
C LYS A 95 110.53 50.61 -46.78
N GLN A 96 109.64 49.82 -47.39
CA GLN A 96 109.96 48.66 -48.22
C GLN A 96 108.92 48.53 -49.33
N ALA A 97 109.34 48.11 -50.52
CA ALA A 97 108.47 47.89 -51.66
C ALA A 97 109.14 46.89 -52.61
N PHE A 98 108.59 45.69 -52.68
CA PHE A 98 109.16 44.59 -53.46
C PHE A 98 108.05 43.70 -54.03
N MET A 99 108.42 42.84 -54.96
CA MET A 99 107.54 41.79 -55.47
C MET A 99 107.87 40.48 -54.78
N SER A 100 106.86 39.76 -54.32
CA SER A 100 106.98 38.39 -53.85
C SER A 100 106.31 37.43 -54.81
N ILE A 101 106.91 36.26 -54.97
CA ILE A 101 106.48 35.23 -55.89
C ILE A 101 106.25 33.98 -55.07
N GLU A 102 105.04 33.45 -55.15
CA GLU A 102 104.64 32.25 -54.42
C GLU A 102 104.17 31.18 -55.39
N LYS A 103 104.69 29.97 -55.22
CA LYS A 103 104.31 28.81 -56.02
C LYS A 103 103.98 27.63 -55.11
N ASP A 104 102.84 27.00 -55.38
CA ASP A 104 102.36 25.79 -54.70
C ASP A 104 102.32 25.89 -53.15
N LYS A 105 102.21 27.11 -52.60
CA LYS A 105 102.22 27.43 -51.15
C LYS A 105 103.47 26.98 -50.37
N ILE A 106 104.50 26.49 -51.05
CA ILE A 106 105.74 25.97 -50.43
C ILE A 106 106.96 26.82 -50.82
N ILE A 107 106.97 27.42 -52.01
CA ILE A 107 108.09 28.22 -52.52
C ILE A 107 107.72 29.70 -52.43
N ARG A 108 108.58 30.50 -51.77
CA ARG A 108 108.49 31.97 -51.77
C ARG A 108 109.83 32.58 -52.18
N ALA A 109 109.83 33.35 -53.26
CA ALA A 109 110.94 34.18 -53.69
C ALA A 109 110.56 35.66 -53.58
N THR A 110 111.54 36.54 -53.40
CA THR A 110 111.32 37.99 -53.35
C THR A 110 112.36 38.72 -54.17
N THR A 111 111.98 39.87 -54.72
CA THR A 111 112.93 40.77 -55.37
C THR A 111 113.66 41.64 -54.36
N GLN A 112 114.62 42.43 -54.84
CA GLN A 112 115.12 43.58 -54.10
C GLN A 112 114.03 44.65 -53.97
N ASP A 113 114.23 45.58 -53.02
CA ASP A 113 113.38 46.75 -52.87
C ASP A 113 113.58 47.73 -54.03
N PHE A 114 112.48 48.31 -54.52
CA PHE A 114 112.50 49.47 -55.41
C PHE A 114 111.98 50.72 -54.69
N VAL A 115 112.37 51.89 -55.18
CA VAL A 115 111.99 53.16 -54.54
C VAL A 115 110.57 53.55 -54.97
N LEU A 116 109.67 53.57 -53.98
CA LEU A 116 108.30 54.08 -54.13
C LEU A 116 108.12 55.34 -53.27
N ILE A 117 107.68 56.45 -53.89
CA ILE A 117 107.47 57.74 -53.23
C ILE A 117 106.03 58.19 -53.42
N THR A 118 105.38 58.51 -52.30
CA THR A 118 104.06 59.12 -52.27
C THR A 118 104.19 60.62 -52.02
N LEU A 119 103.74 61.43 -52.97
CA LEU A 119 103.64 62.88 -52.83
C LEU A 119 102.32 63.28 -52.14
N PRO A 120 102.28 64.42 -51.41
CA PRO A 120 101.04 64.97 -50.85
C PRO A 120 99.99 65.22 -51.94
N ASP A 121 98.70 65.15 -51.62
CA ASP A 121 97.62 65.57 -52.52
C ASP A 121 97.86 67.01 -53.05
N ALA A 122 97.51 67.26 -54.31
CA ALA A 122 97.79 68.51 -55.01
C ALA A 122 96.94 69.67 -54.50
N MET A 123 95.82 69.42 -53.80
CA MET A 123 94.88 70.45 -53.35
C MET A 123 94.12 70.06 -52.05
N THR A 124 94.75 70.26 -50.88
CA THR A 124 94.19 70.23 -49.50
C THR A 124 94.41 68.97 -48.64
N ASN A 125 94.41 69.19 -47.33
CA ASN A 125 94.88 68.31 -46.25
C ASN A 125 93.77 67.31 -45.82
N ARG A 126 94.00 66.00 -45.99
CA ARG A 126 93.33 64.81 -45.38
C ARG A 126 91.86 64.48 -45.75
N ILE A 127 91.66 63.41 -46.52
CA ILE A 127 90.48 62.53 -46.46
C ILE A 127 90.90 61.21 -45.77
N PRO A 128 90.32 60.81 -44.62
CA PRO A 128 90.55 59.49 -44.03
C PRO A 128 89.84 58.42 -44.89
N SER A 129 90.55 57.39 -45.34
CA SER A 129 89.90 56.22 -45.94
C SER A 129 89.31 55.34 -44.84
N GLU A 130 88.06 54.93 -44.98
CA GLU A 130 87.42 53.94 -44.11
C GLU A 130 88.20 52.63 -44.09
N SER A 131 88.29 52.01 -42.91
CA SER A 131 88.95 50.72 -42.72
C SER A 131 88.10 49.61 -43.32
N TYR A 132 88.68 48.88 -44.26
CA TYR A 132 88.07 47.70 -44.89
C TYR A 132 87.81 46.59 -43.85
N LEU A 133 86.56 46.11 -43.81
CA LEU A 133 86.06 45.06 -42.90
C LEU A 133 86.36 43.65 -43.45
N SER A 134 86.94 42.78 -42.61
CA SER A 134 87.29 41.39 -42.93
C SER A 134 86.12 40.41 -42.76
N ASP A 135 86.14 39.28 -43.47
CA ASP A 135 85.09 38.24 -43.53
C ASP A 135 84.62 37.64 -42.18
N LEU A 136 85.31 37.91 -41.06
CA LEU A 136 84.99 37.38 -39.73
C LEU A 136 83.70 37.97 -39.12
N GLU A 137 83.40 39.24 -39.39
CA GLU A 137 82.26 39.93 -38.76
C GLU A 137 80.91 39.54 -39.38
N LYS A 138 80.90 39.07 -40.63
CA LYS A 138 79.68 38.49 -41.24
C LYS A 138 79.27 37.19 -40.57
N LEU A 139 80.24 36.35 -40.19
CA LEU A 139 79.99 35.04 -39.57
C LEU A 139 79.34 35.15 -38.18
N ILE A 140 79.70 36.19 -37.41
CA ILE A 140 79.16 36.41 -36.05
C ILE A 140 77.66 36.75 -36.09
N LYS A 141 77.21 37.44 -37.15
CA LYS A 141 75.80 37.80 -37.29
C LYS A 141 74.92 36.59 -37.59
N GLU A 142 75.37 35.70 -38.48
CA GLU A 142 74.63 34.48 -38.86
C GLU A 142 74.53 33.49 -37.69
N LEU A 143 75.55 33.40 -36.83
CA LEU A 143 75.55 32.51 -35.67
C LEU A 143 74.49 32.90 -34.61
N ASN A 144 74.28 34.20 -34.41
CA ASN A 144 73.30 34.69 -33.42
C ASN A 144 71.85 34.43 -33.86
N GLU A 145 71.54 34.57 -35.15
CA GLU A 145 70.20 34.34 -35.69
C GLU A 145 69.79 32.85 -35.59
N MET A 146 70.71 31.92 -35.85
CA MET A 146 70.47 30.48 -35.66
C MET A 146 70.18 30.08 -34.20
N SER A 147 70.88 30.68 -33.23
CA SER A 147 70.72 30.33 -31.81
C SER A 147 69.33 30.68 -31.24
N LEU A 148 68.70 31.73 -31.76
CA LEU A 148 67.38 32.20 -31.34
C LEU A 148 66.25 31.32 -31.85
N GLU A 149 66.41 30.74 -33.04
CA GLU A 149 65.41 29.87 -33.65
C GLU A 149 65.35 28.50 -32.94
N GLU A 150 66.52 27.96 -32.54
CA GLU A 150 66.62 26.67 -31.84
C GLU A 150 66.02 26.73 -30.42
N ILE A 151 66.30 27.80 -29.65
CA ILE A 151 65.74 28.01 -28.30
C ILE A 151 64.21 28.12 -28.33
N ASN A 152 63.65 28.82 -29.33
CA ASN A 152 62.19 28.95 -29.46
C ASN A 152 61.52 27.61 -29.81
N SER A 153 62.20 26.74 -30.58
CA SER A 153 61.68 25.41 -30.88
C SER A 153 61.65 24.49 -29.65
N GLN A 154 62.68 24.58 -28.79
CA GLN A 154 62.79 23.80 -27.57
C GLN A 154 61.71 24.19 -26.55
N ALA A 155 61.50 25.50 -26.36
CA ALA A 155 60.46 26.02 -25.47
C ALA A 155 59.04 25.62 -25.93
N ALA A 156 58.79 25.59 -27.24
CA ALA A 156 57.52 25.12 -27.79
C ALA A 156 57.30 23.62 -27.56
N ALA A 157 58.34 22.80 -27.70
CA ALA A 157 58.28 21.36 -27.44
C ALA A 157 58.00 21.06 -25.96
N GLU A 158 58.67 21.76 -25.04
CA GLU A 158 58.47 21.59 -23.60
C GLU A 158 57.07 22.03 -23.14
N ALA A 159 56.54 23.14 -23.69
CA ALA A 159 55.17 23.59 -23.42
C ALA A 159 54.13 22.57 -23.91
N SER A 160 54.36 21.95 -25.08
CA SER A 160 53.49 20.90 -25.60
C SER A 160 53.50 19.64 -24.72
N ALA A 161 54.68 19.23 -24.25
CA ALA A 161 54.81 18.08 -23.35
C ALA A 161 54.16 18.34 -21.98
N ALA A 162 54.30 19.55 -21.44
CA ALA A 162 53.64 19.94 -20.18
C ALA A 162 52.11 19.93 -20.31
N LYS A 163 51.57 20.39 -21.44
CA LYS A 163 50.13 20.33 -21.73
C LYS A 163 49.63 18.88 -21.79
N GLU A 164 50.34 18.00 -22.50
CA GLU A 164 49.96 16.59 -22.62
C GLU A 164 50.01 15.88 -21.25
N PHE A 165 50.99 16.22 -20.40
CA PHE A 165 51.07 15.69 -19.04
C PHE A 165 49.91 16.18 -18.16
N ALA A 166 49.53 17.46 -18.28
CA ALA A 166 48.39 18.03 -17.54
C ALA A 166 47.05 17.41 -17.99
N GLU A 167 46.87 17.16 -19.28
CA GLU A 167 45.69 16.46 -19.81
C GLU A 167 45.61 15.02 -19.27
N LYS A 168 46.70 14.27 -19.29
CA LYS A 168 46.77 12.92 -18.70
C LYS A 168 46.49 12.91 -17.19
N ALA A 169 47.01 13.90 -16.46
CA ALA A 169 46.73 14.04 -15.02
C ALA A 169 45.24 14.33 -14.75
N ASN A 170 44.61 15.16 -15.59
CA ASN A 170 43.19 15.46 -15.49
C ASN A 170 42.32 14.24 -15.83
N GLU A 171 42.68 13.48 -16.87
CA GLU A 171 42.01 12.21 -17.20
C GLU A 171 42.11 11.19 -16.05
N LEU A 172 43.30 11.05 -15.45
CA LEU A 172 43.51 10.19 -14.30
C LEU A 172 42.70 10.66 -13.08
N SER A 173 42.67 11.96 -12.80
CA SER A 173 41.87 12.53 -11.71
C SER A 173 40.38 12.27 -11.91
N ASN A 174 39.85 12.46 -13.13
CA ASN A 174 38.46 12.17 -13.47
C ASN A 174 38.14 10.68 -13.36
N SER A 175 39.08 9.82 -13.75
CA SER A 175 38.96 8.36 -13.59
C SER A 175 38.91 7.95 -12.12
N VAL A 176 39.80 8.49 -11.27
CA VAL A 176 39.82 8.23 -9.83
C VAL A 176 38.54 8.76 -9.17
N GLN A 177 38.07 9.95 -9.54
CA GLN A 177 36.79 10.48 -9.05
C GLN A 177 35.63 9.56 -9.45
N THR A 178 35.61 9.08 -10.70
CA THR A 178 34.58 8.13 -11.16
C THR A 178 34.64 6.80 -10.39
N GLN A 179 35.84 6.29 -10.13
CA GLN A 179 36.03 5.08 -9.32
C GLN A 179 35.59 5.30 -7.86
N LEU A 180 35.92 6.45 -7.27
CA LEU A 180 35.51 6.83 -5.93
C LEU A 180 34.00 6.98 -5.83
N ASP A 181 33.37 7.68 -6.78
CA ASP A 181 31.91 7.84 -6.84
C ASP A 181 31.23 6.48 -7.02
N THR A 182 31.79 5.58 -7.83
CA THR A 182 31.30 4.20 -7.99
C THR A 182 31.40 3.40 -6.68
N ILE A 183 32.45 3.61 -5.89
CA ILE A 183 32.64 2.98 -4.57
C ILE A 183 31.72 3.61 -3.50
N VAL A 184 31.39 4.90 -3.62
CA VAL A 184 30.70 5.69 -2.59
C VAL A 184 29.17 5.69 -2.74
N VAL A 185 28.60 5.18 -3.83
CA VAL A 185 27.14 4.98 -3.91
C VAL A 185 26.71 3.76 -3.07
N ASN A 186 26.22 4.04 -1.86
CA ASN A 186 25.51 3.15 -0.92
C ASN A 186 26.34 2.19 -0.03
N GLY A 187 27.65 2.39 0.12
CA GLY A 187 28.40 1.84 1.27
C GLY A 187 28.57 0.31 1.38
N ASP A 188 28.22 -0.48 0.37
CA ASP A 188 28.27 -1.96 0.41
C ASP A 188 28.91 -2.54 -0.87
N SER A 189 30.23 -2.65 -0.90
CA SER A 189 30.96 -3.23 -2.05
C SER A 189 31.84 -4.44 -1.70
N SER A 190 31.81 -4.93 -0.46
CA SER A 190 32.46 -6.20 -0.13
C SER A 190 31.64 -7.40 -0.63
N VAL A 191 32.33 -8.50 -0.92
CA VAL A 191 31.67 -9.76 -1.32
C VAL A 191 30.78 -10.30 -0.20
N GLU A 192 31.16 -10.08 1.06
CA GLU A 192 30.40 -10.42 2.25
C GLU A 192 29.12 -9.59 2.35
N ALA A 193 29.18 -8.29 2.07
CA ALA A 193 28.01 -7.42 2.04
C ALA A 193 27.05 -7.81 0.91
N ALA A 194 27.58 -8.12 -0.28
CA ALA A 194 26.77 -8.60 -1.40
C ALA A 194 26.06 -9.92 -1.08
N GLN A 195 26.77 -10.88 -0.45
CA GLN A 195 26.18 -12.13 0.03
C GLN A 195 25.12 -11.87 1.09
N ALA A 196 25.39 -10.99 2.05
CA ALA A 196 24.47 -10.66 3.14
C ALA A 196 23.24 -9.84 2.70
N ARG A 197 23.14 -9.36 1.46
CA ARG A 197 21.89 -8.79 0.93
C ARG A 197 20.88 -9.86 0.50
N THR A 198 21.33 -11.10 0.33
CA THR A 198 20.51 -12.24 -0.08
C THR A 198 19.99 -12.96 1.14
N ASP A 199 18.67 -13.16 1.24
CA ASP A 199 18.08 -13.93 2.32
C ASP A 199 18.12 -15.45 2.07
N VAL A 200 17.65 -16.23 3.04
CA VAL A 200 17.66 -17.71 2.98
C VAL A 200 16.79 -18.30 1.86
N LYS A 201 15.91 -17.49 1.25
CA LYS A 201 15.07 -17.87 0.10
C LYS A 201 15.69 -17.46 -1.23
N GLY A 202 16.85 -16.78 -1.21
CA GLY A 202 17.51 -16.28 -2.40
C GLY A 202 17.07 -14.87 -2.83
N ASP A 203 16.21 -14.19 -2.05
CA ASP A 203 15.78 -12.83 -2.40
C ASP A 203 16.88 -11.82 -2.05
N THR A 204 17.42 -11.14 -3.07
CA THR A 204 18.50 -10.15 -2.90
C THR A 204 17.94 -8.73 -2.78
N SER A 205 18.28 -8.02 -1.70
CA SER A 205 17.90 -6.61 -1.49
C SER A 205 18.91 -5.64 -2.11
N SER A 206 18.50 -4.41 -2.42
CA SER A 206 19.38 -3.39 -3.02
C SER A 206 20.53 -2.96 -2.11
N SER A 207 20.32 -2.97 -0.78
CA SER A 207 21.32 -2.70 0.25
C SER A 207 21.07 -3.55 1.50
N LEU A 208 22.05 -3.66 2.40
CA LEU A 208 21.83 -4.31 3.70
C LEU A 208 20.76 -3.59 4.52
N LYS A 209 20.70 -2.25 4.45
CA LYS A 209 19.64 -1.48 5.09
C LYS A 209 18.26 -1.88 4.57
N ALA A 210 18.08 -1.99 3.26
CA ALA A 210 16.81 -2.41 2.68
C ALA A 210 16.38 -3.81 3.16
N ARG A 211 17.34 -4.73 3.31
CA ARG A 211 17.07 -6.06 3.90
C ARG A 211 16.66 -5.95 5.37
N LEU A 212 17.41 -5.21 6.18
CA LEU A 212 17.14 -5.06 7.61
C LEU A 212 15.78 -4.39 7.86
N ASP A 213 15.45 -3.33 7.13
CA ASP A 213 14.13 -2.68 7.21
C ASP A 213 13.01 -3.67 6.82
N LYS A 214 13.20 -4.46 5.75
CA LYS A 214 12.25 -5.50 5.32
C LYS A 214 12.05 -6.56 6.41
N GLU A 215 13.11 -7.03 7.05
CA GLU A 215 13.03 -8.02 8.14
C GLU A 215 12.43 -7.43 9.42
N GLN A 216 12.76 -6.17 9.75
CA GLN A 216 12.18 -5.48 10.89
C GLN A 216 10.66 -5.35 10.72
N VAL A 217 10.18 -4.93 9.54
CA VAL A 217 8.74 -4.86 9.24
C VAL A 217 8.07 -6.24 9.36
N LYS A 218 8.73 -7.32 8.92
CA LYS A 218 8.20 -8.69 9.12
C LYS A 218 8.12 -9.07 10.60
N ILE A 219 9.16 -8.75 11.39
CA ILE A 219 9.19 -9.04 12.83
C ILE A 219 8.11 -8.24 13.56
N GLU A 220 7.95 -6.96 13.25
CA GLU A 220 6.88 -6.11 13.79
C GLU A 220 5.50 -6.67 13.44
N GLY A 221 5.30 -7.09 12.18
CA GLY A 221 4.06 -7.76 11.75
C GLY A 221 3.80 -9.09 12.48
N LEU A 222 4.83 -9.90 12.72
CA LEU A 222 4.73 -11.12 13.52
C LEU A 222 4.38 -10.82 14.98
N LEU A 223 5.03 -9.83 15.59
CA LEU A 223 4.72 -9.38 16.95
C LEU A 223 3.27 -8.89 17.06
N ASP A 224 2.79 -8.15 16.07
CA ASP A 224 1.39 -7.71 16.01
C ASP A 224 0.44 -8.89 15.85
N SER A 225 0.76 -9.89 15.02
CA SER A 225 -0.06 -11.11 14.91
C SER A 225 -0.13 -11.88 16.23
N LEU A 226 0.96 -11.92 16.99
CA LEU A 226 1.02 -12.61 18.29
C LEU A 226 0.15 -11.94 19.36
N LYS A 227 -0.02 -10.60 19.31
CA LYS A 227 -0.86 -9.84 20.27
C LYS A 227 -2.33 -10.26 20.25
N PHE A 228 -2.81 -10.79 19.12
CA PHE A 228 -4.21 -11.15 18.91
C PHE A 228 -4.43 -12.66 18.78
N THR A 229 -3.43 -13.47 19.16
CA THR A 229 -3.56 -14.95 19.17
C THR A 229 -4.63 -15.45 20.13
N ALA A 230 -4.91 -14.70 21.20
CA ALA A 230 -5.99 -15.00 22.11
C ALA A 230 -7.38 -14.81 21.47
N ASN A 231 -7.51 -13.94 20.47
CA ASN A 231 -8.79 -13.65 19.81
C ASN A 231 -9.17 -14.79 18.86
N ALA A 232 -10.38 -15.30 19.03
CA ALA A 232 -10.99 -16.26 18.13
C ALA A 232 -11.21 -15.63 16.74
N ASP A 233 -10.92 -16.39 15.69
CA ASP A 233 -11.11 -15.92 14.32
C ASP A 233 -12.60 -15.71 14.01
N ASN A 234 -13.46 -16.56 14.57
CA ASN A 234 -14.91 -16.51 14.41
C ASN A 234 -15.62 -16.53 15.78
N PRO A 235 -16.75 -15.83 15.92
CA PRO A 235 -17.59 -16.01 17.09
C PRO A 235 -18.27 -17.39 17.10
N LEU A 236 -18.70 -17.83 18.27
CA LEU A 236 -19.59 -18.97 18.44
C LEU A 236 -20.99 -18.62 17.94
N ILE A 237 -21.66 -19.60 17.34
CA ILE A 237 -23.07 -19.49 16.96
C ILE A 237 -23.92 -19.87 18.18
N ILE A 238 -24.61 -18.89 18.76
CA ILE A 238 -25.53 -19.08 19.88
C ILE A 238 -26.88 -18.53 19.44
N ALA A 239 -27.88 -19.41 19.37
CA ALA A 239 -29.22 -19.04 18.93
C ALA A 239 -29.87 -18.08 19.93
N THR A 240 -30.50 -17.02 19.42
CA THR A 240 -31.29 -16.09 20.24
C THR A 240 -32.76 -16.18 19.89
N TYR A 241 -33.63 -15.86 20.85
CA TYR A 241 -35.08 -16.00 20.66
C TYR A 241 -35.64 -15.01 19.62
N ASP A 242 -34.93 -13.92 19.36
CA ASP A 242 -35.23 -12.95 18.29
C ASP A 242 -34.75 -13.42 16.89
N GLY A 243 -33.95 -14.48 16.82
CA GLY A 243 -33.46 -15.09 15.58
C GLY A 243 -32.24 -14.41 14.94
N LEU A 244 -31.67 -13.36 15.56
CA LEU A 244 -30.53 -12.62 15.00
C LEU A 244 -29.15 -13.13 15.46
N ASN A 245 -29.11 -14.08 16.40
CA ASN A 245 -27.88 -14.71 16.93
C ASN A 245 -26.86 -13.71 17.49
N GLN A 246 -27.35 -12.59 18.01
CA GLN A 246 -26.52 -11.57 18.65
C GLN A 246 -26.73 -11.61 20.15
N THR A 247 -25.70 -11.98 20.89
CA THR A 247 -25.78 -12.15 22.34
C THR A 247 -24.50 -11.70 23.03
N THR A 248 -24.62 -11.34 24.30
CA THR A 248 -23.54 -10.86 25.14
C THR A 248 -23.66 -11.43 26.55
N HIS A 249 -22.74 -11.01 27.41
CA HIS A 249 -22.72 -11.30 28.84
C HIS A 249 -22.81 -12.79 29.21
N PRO A 250 -22.03 -13.70 28.60
CA PRO A 250 -22.13 -15.14 28.86
C PRO A 250 -21.62 -15.51 30.25
N LYS A 251 -22.33 -16.38 30.98
CA LYS A 251 -21.82 -17.14 32.13
C LYS A 251 -22.01 -18.63 31.90
N VAL A 252 -20.90 -19.37 31.87
CA VAL A 252 -20.90 -20.82 31.67
C VAL A 252 -20.56 -21.54 32.97
N VAL A 253 -21.30 -22.62 33.25
CA VAL A 253 -20.96 -23.62 34.26
C VAL A 253 -20.71 -24.98 33.60
N TYR A 254 -19.75 -25.73 34.14
CA TYR A 254 -19.32 -27.03 33.62
C TYR A 254 -19.56 -28.14 34.65
N PHE A 255 -20.08 -29.26 34.18
CA PHE A 255 -20.30 -30.48 34.95
C PHE A 255 -19.65 -31.65 34.22
N GLU A 256 -18.64 -32.28 34.83
CA GLU A 256 -17.87 -33.37 34.20
C GLU A 256 -18.75 -34.53 33.73
N ASN A 257 -19.69 -34.94 34.59
CA ASN A 257 -20.67 -35.99 34.33
C ASN A 257 -22.01 -35.48 33.76
N GLY A 258 -22.08 -34.17 33.48
CA GLY A 258 -23.30 -33.49 33.08
C GLY A 258 -24.28 -33.19 34.23
N TRP A 259 -25.15 -32.22 33.98
CA TRP A 259 -26.34 -31.91 34.79
C TRP A 259 -27.53 -31.84 33.83
N SER A 260 -28.60 -32.58 34.14
CA SER A 260 -29.77 -32.74 33.25
C SER A 260 -29.40 -33.11 31.82
N GLY A 261 -28.40 -33.99 31.64
CA GLY A 261 -27.96 -34.51 30.34
C GLY A 261 -26.93 -33.66 29.58
N TRP A 262 -26.48 -32.52 30.14
CA TRP A 262 -25.57 -31.59 29.46
C TRP A 262 -24.35 -31.23 30.31
N LYS A 263 -23.17 -31.21 29.70
CA LYS A 263 -21.90 -30.87 30.37
C LYS A 263 -21.72 -29.37 30.60
N TYR A 264 -22.22 -28.54 29.69
CA TYR A 264 -22.08 -27.09 29.76
C TYR A 264 -23.47 -26.45 29.74
N TRP A 265 -23.67 -25.50 30.64
CA TRP A 265 -24.85 -24.64 30.68
C TRP A 265 -24.39 -23.19 30.63
N MET A 266 -25.01 -22.38 29.78
CA MET A 266 -24.73 -20.96 29.62
C MET A 266 -25.98 -20.15 29.93
N ALA A 267 -25.84 -19.14 30.78
CA ALA A 267 -26.73 -17.99 30.78
C ALA A 267 -26.13 -16.89 29.91
N HIS A 268 -26.94 -16.24 29.08
CA HIS A 268 -26.53 -15.15 28.20
C HIS A 268 -27.70 -14.19 27.97
N THR A 269 -27.43 -12.99 27.47
CA THR A 269 -28.47 -12.01 27.14
C THR A 269 -28.40 -11.68 25.64
N PRO A 270 -29.44 -11.98 24.84
CA PRO A 270 -29.54 -11.49 23.47
C PRO A 270 -29.49 -9.96 23.45
N TYR A 271 -28.70 -9.34 22.58
CA TYR A 271 -28.60 -7.88 22.55
C TYR A 271 -28.43 -7.35 21.11
N PRO A 272 -29.35 -7.71 20.19
CA PRO A 272 -29.25 -7.35 18.79
C PRO A 272 -29.15 -5.85 18.58
N ASN A 273 -28.07 -5.42 17.91
CA ASN A 273 -27.80 -4.03 17.55
C ASN A 273 -27.85 -3.05 18.75
N SER A 274 -27.54 -3.53 19.96
CA SER A 274 -27.60 -2.76 21.20
C SER A 274 -29.01 -2.24 21.57
N ILE A 275 -30.06 -3.03 21.30
CA ILE A 275 -31.44 -2.71 21.69
C ILE A 275 -31.79 -3.45 22.99
N ASP A 276 -31.93 -2.70 24.08
CA ASP A 276 -32.04 -3.18 25.47
C ASP A 276 -33.34 -3.97 25.76
N ARG A 277 -34.42 -3.71 25.02
CA ARG A 277 -35.66 -4.51 25.08
C ARG A 277 -35.42 -6.02 24.91
N TYR A 278 -34.37 -6.40 24.17
CA TYR A 278 -34.06 -7.80 23.91
C TYR A 278 -33.09 -8.42 24.93
N GLU A 279 -32.52 -7.62 25.84
CA GLU A 279 -31.45 -8.02 26.77
C GLU A 279 -31.94 -8.86 27.95
N ASN A 280 -32.60 -9.96 27.62
CA ASN A 280 -33.34 -10.79 28.55
C ASN A 280 -32.60 -12.11 28.83
N PRO A 281 -32.59 -12.59 30.10
CA PRO A 281 -31.86 -13.79 30.48
C PRO A 281 -32.32 -15.00 29.65
N SER A 282 -31.37 -15.66 28.98
CA SER A 282 -31.60 -16.84 28.15
C SER A 282 -30.62 -17.95 28.50
N ILE A 283 -31.02 -19.20 28.26
CA ILE A 283 -30.24 -20.39 28.60
C ILE A 283 -29.92 -21.22 27.36
N SER A 284 -28.66 -21.59 27.21
CA SER A 284 -28.16 -22.52 26.19
C SER A 284 -27.35 -23.64 26.83
N VAL A 285 -27.26 -24.78 26.15
CA VAL A 285 -26.51 -25.96 26.59
C VAL A 285 -25.55 -26.46 25.52
N SER A 286 -24.50 -27.15 25.96
CA SER A 286 -23.52 -27.78 25.08
C SER A 286 -22.91 -29.02 25.75
N ASN A 287 -22.42 -29.97 24.94
CA ASN A 287 -21.65 -31.12 25.43
C ASN A 287 -20.16 -31.03 25.08
N ASP A 288 -19.78 -30.21 24.12
CA ASP A 288 -18.38 -29.97 23.70
C ASP A 288 -17.86 -28.59 24.10
N GLY A 289 -18.75 -27.68 24.51
CA GLY A 289 -18.43 -26.31 24.90
C GLY A 289 -18.25 -25.37 23.70
N THR A 290 -18.54 -25.80 22.47
CA THR A 290 -18.43 -24.97 21.24
C THR A 290 -19.73 -24.94 20.45
N ASN A 291 -20.48 -26.04 20.40
CA ASN A 291 -21.78 -26.13 19.76
C ASN A 291 -22.87 -25.89 20.81
N TRP A 292 -23.52 -24.73 20.73
CA TRP A 292 -24.55 -24.30 21.68
C TRP A 292 -25.94 -24.45 21.08
N VAL A 293 -26.86 -25.04 21.85
CA VAL A 293 -28.25 -25.24 21.48
C VAL A 293 -29.18 -24.87 22.63
N ASN A 294 -30.44 -24.58 22.34
CA ASN A 294 -31.46 -24.50 23.37
C ASN A 294 -31.77 -25.91 23.90
N PRO A 295 -31.80 -26.14 25.22
CA PRO A 295 -32.23 -27.42 25.75
C PRO A 295 -33.69 -27.71 25.35
N SER A 296 -34.01 -28.96 25.01
CA SER A 296 -35.34 -29.33 24.49
C SER A 296 -36.45 -28.99 25.48
N GLY A 297 -37.48 -28.28 25.02
CA GLY A 297 -38.63 -27.88 25.83
C GLY A 297 -38.49 -26.53 26.55
N ILE A 298 -37.33 -25.88 26.51
CA ILE A 298 -37.17 -24.55 27.10
C ILE A 298 -37.89 -23.48 26.28
N VAL A 299 -38.37 -22.45 26.98
CA VAL A 299 -38.82 -21.19 26.36
C VAL A 299 -37.82 -20.11 26.76
N ASN A 300 -37.05 -19.63 25.78
CA ASN A 300 -36.21 -18.45 25.95
C ASN A 300 -36.94 -17.19 25.47
N PRO A 301 -36.72 -16.03 26.11
CA PRO A 301 -35.92 -15.87 27.32
C PRO A 301 -36.62 -16.47 28.55
N ILE A 302 -35.86 -16.87 29.58
CA ILE A 302 -36.42 -17.45 30.81
C ILE A 302 -37.14 -16.39 31.68
N ASP A 303 -36.87 -15.11 31.44
CA ASP A 303 -37.60 -13.98 31.98
C ASP A 303 -37.55 -12.80 31.01
N GLN A 304 -38.53 -11.91 31.05
CA GLN A 304 -38.54 -10.66 30.29
C GLN A 304 -39.40 -9.60 30.98
N PRO A 305 -39.11 -8.30 30.81
CA PRO A 305 -40.00 -7.24 31.29
C PRO A 305 -41.42 -7.37 30.71
N THR A 306 -42.42 -7.11 31.53
CA THR A 306 -43.81 -6.97 31.09
C THR A 306 -43.98 -5.72 30.20
N GLU A 307 -45.03 -5.65 29.39
CA GLU A 307 -45.28 -4.45 28.55
C GLU A 307 -45.39 -3.16 29.38
N ALA A 308 -45.92 -3.23 30.60
CA ALA A 308 -45.96 -2.10 31.53
C ALA A 308 -44.55 -1.70 32.01
N GLU A 309 -43.70 -2.66 32.35
CA GLU A 309 -42.30 -2.43 32.74
C GLU A 309 -41.48 -1.85 31.57
N ILE A 310 -41.67 -2.35 30.35
CA ILE A 310 -41.02 -1.81 29.13
C ILE A 310 -41.47 -0.35 28.92
N THR A 311 -42.77 -0.08 29.04
CA THR A 311 -43.32 1.29 28.92
C THR A 311 -42.73 2.21 29.97
N ASP A 312 -42.49 1.70 31.19
CA ASP A 312 -41.84 2.42 32.28
C ASP A 312 -40.29 2.36 32.22
N LYS A 313 -39.73 1.98 31.07
CA LYS A 313 -38.29 1.99 30.73
C LYS A 313 -37.43 1.07 31.60
N TYR A 314 -37.99 -0.03 32.08
CA TYR A 314 -37.20 -1.11 32.65
C TYR A 314 -36.57 -1.95 31.56
N HIS A 315 -35.35 -2.43 31.80
CA HIS A 315 -34.71 -3.47 31.02
C HIS A 315 -34.02 -4.48 31.94
N MET A 316 -33.73 -5.65 31.40
CA MET A 316 -32.90 -6.67 32.04
C MET A 316 -31.49 -6.62 31.46
N SER A 317 -30.52 -7.19 32.17
CA SER A 317 -29.13 -7.31 31.71
C SER A 317 -28.36 -8.27 32.62
N ASP A 318 -27.08 -8.44 32.34
CA ASP A 318 -26.07 -8.91 33.30
C ASP A 318 -26.33 -10.29 33.97
N THR A 319 -26.57 -11.33 33.16
CA THR A 319 -26.75 -12.71 33.66
C THR A 319 -25.52 -13.34 34.35
N HIS A 320 -25.78 -14.12 35.39
CA HIS A 320 -24.82 -14.99 36.07
C HIS A 320 -25.50 -16.33 36.45
N LEU A 321 -24.74 -17.42 36.41
CA LEU A 321 -25.24 -18.80 36.53
C LEU A 321 -24.36 -19.59 37.49
N LEU A 322 -24.99 -20.35 38.39
CA LEU A 322 -24.34 -21.25 39.34
C LEU A 322 -25.29 -22.37 39.77
N LEU A 323 -24.74 -23.50 40.21
CA LEU A 323 -25.50 -24.60 40.80
C LEU A 323 -25.41 -24.50 42.33
N VAL A 324 -26.56 -24.39 43.00
CA VAL A 324 -26.66 -24.31 44.47
C VAL A 324 -27.70 -25.30 44.97
N ASN A 325 -27.30 -26.19 45.86
CA ASN A 325 -28.19 -27.18 46.49
C ASN A 325 -29.07 -27.96 45.49
N GLY A 326 -28.50 -28.32 44.34
CA GLY A 326 -29.19 -29.08 43.27
C GLY A 326 -30.02 -28.23 42.30
N TYR A 327 -30.15 -26.93 42.53
CA TYR A 327 -30.84 -26.01 41.64
C TYR A 327 -29.85 -25.19 40.82
N LEU A 328 -30.10 -25.08 39.53
CA LEU A 328 -29.43 -24.11 38.69
C LEU A 328 -30.08 -22.75 38.96
N GLU A 329 -29.29 -21.78 39.42
CA GLU A 329 -29.74 -20.42 39.71
C GLU A 329 -29.23 -19.46 38.63
N CYS A 330 -30.14 -18.78 37.94
CA CYS A 330 -29.82 -17.70 37.01
C CYS A 330 -30.13 -16.38 37.71
N TRP A 331 -29.07 -15.63 37.99
CA TRP A 331 -29.11 -14.27 38.53
C TRP A 331 -28.98 -13.28 37.38
N TYR A 332 -29.64 -12.13 37.45
CA TYR A 332 -29.60 -11.12 36.40
C TYR A 332 -30.02 -9.76 36.96
N ARG A 333 -29.66 -8.70 36.26
CA ARG A 333 -30.00 -7.33 36.63
C ARG A 333 -31.34 -6.93 36.01
N PHE A 334 -32.14 -6.18 36.75
CA PHE A 334 -33.38 -5.55 36.33
C PHE A 334 -33.38 -4.11 36.83
N ASN A 335 -33.40 -3.13 35.93
CA ASN A 335 -33.18 -1.75 36.33
C ASN A 335 -34.04 -0.75 35.57
N LYS A 336 -34.22 0.40 36.22
CA LYS A 336 -34.72 1.64 35.64
C LYS A 336 -33.74 2.75 35.97
N ASN A 337 -33.09 3.28 34.95
CA ASN A 337 -32.00 4.25 35.09
C ASN A 337 -32.40 5.44 35.99
N GLY A 338 -31.59 5.70 37.02
CA GLY A 338 -31.78 6.77 37.98
C GLY A 338 -32.88 6.54 39.02
N VAL A 339 -33.55 5.40 39.00
CA VAL A 339 -34.66 5.07 39.93
C VAL A 339 -34.31 3.86 40.79
N THR A 340 -34.04 2.71 40.16
CA THR A 340 -33.73 1.49 40.89
C THR A 340 -32.86 0.55 40.06
N ASP A 341 -32.05 -0.23 40.76
CA ASP A 341 -31.18 -1.27 40.21
C ASP A 341 -31.34 -2.51 41.09
N GLN A 342 -31.91 -3.57 40.53
CA GLN A 342 -32.22 -4.79 41.26
C GLN A 342 -31.46 -5.97 40.68
N ILE A 343 -30.95 -6.83 41.56
CA ILE A 343 -30.48 -8.15 41.17
C ILE A 343 -31.60 -9.14 41.46
N MET A 344 -32.02 -9.84 40.41
CA MET A 344 -33.07 -10.84 40.39
C MET A 344 -32.47 -12.24 40.34
N ARG A 345 -33.27 -13.24 40.71
CA ARG A 345 -32.94 -14.66 40.53
C ARG A 345 -34.14 -15.47 40.08
N LYS A 346 -33.91 -16.42 39.17
CA LYS A 346 -34.77 -17.57 38.92
C LYS A 346 -34.01 -18.87 39.18
N LYS A 347 -34.73 -19.92 39.56
CA LYS A 347 -34.15 -21.24 39.87
C LYS A 347 -34.82 -22.32 39.05
N SER A 348 -34.07 -23.37 38.73
CA SER A 348 -34.58 -24.55 38.04
C SER A 348 -33.94 -25.83 38.57
N SER A 349 -34.72 -26.89 38.72
CA SER A 349 -34.23 -28.24 39.08
C SER A 349 -33.91 -29.11 37.86
N ASP A 350 -34.36 -28.71 36.67
CA ASP A 350 -34.21 -29.48 35.42
C ASP A 350 -33.57 -28.68 34.28
N GLY A 351 -33.44 -27.36 34.42
CA GLY A 351 -32.90 -26.43 33.45
C GLY A 351 -33.92 -25.95 32.40
N ILE A 352 -35.16 -26.46 32.47
CA ILE A 352 -36.25 -26.19 31.54
C ILE A 352 -37.33 -25.33 32.20
N ASN A 353 -37.78 -25.75 33.39
CA ASN A 353 -38.82 -25.08 34.15
C ASN A 353 -38.17 -24.17 35.18
N TRP A 354 -38.39 -22.86 35.03
CA TRP A 354 -37.80 -21.83 35.87
C TRP A 354 -38.85 -21.21 36.79
N SER A 355 -38.49 -20.99 38.06
CA SER A 355 -39.36 -20.37 39.06
C SER A 355 -39.80 -18.95 38.68
N GLU A 356 -40.75 -18.39 39.43
CA GLU A 356 -40.98 -16.94 39.44
C GLU A 356 -39.70 -16.17 39.81
N ARG A 357 -39.59 -14.92 39.35
CA ARG A 357 -38.44 -14.05 39.64
C ARG A 357 -38.45 -13.65 41.13
N GLU A 358 -37.30 -13.74 41.77
CA GLU A 358 -37.07 -13.30 43.15
C GLU A 358 -36.19 -12.04 43.15
N VAL A 359 -36.58 -11.01 43.90
CA VAL A 359 -35.70 -9.86 44.18
C VAL A 359 -34.67 -10.28 45.23
N MET A 360 -33.39 -10.19 44.88
CA MET A 360 -32.28 -10.62 45.72
C MET A 360 -31.50 -9.44 46.30
N TYR A 361 -31.33 -8.38 45.52
CA TYR A 361 -30.65 -7.16 45.96
C TYR A 361 -31.34 -5.95 45.34
N THR A 362 -31.44 -4.84 46.06
CA THR A 362 -32.06 -3.60 45.55
C THR A 362 -31.23 -2.40 45.95
N LEU A 363 -30.91 -1.58 44.96
CA LEU A 363 -30.34 -0.27 45.10
C LEU A 363 -31.34 0.77 44.57
N SER A 364 -31.33 1.95 45.17
CA SER A 364 -32.23 3.05 44.83
C SER A 364 -31.46 4.25 44.28
N GLY A 365 -32.15 5.06 43.47
CA GLY A 365 -31.60 6.26 42.85
C GLY A 365 -30.57 5.94 41.77
N ASN A 366 -29.42 6.60 41.83
CA ASN A 366 -28.32 6.43 40.87
C ASN A 366 -27.34 5.30 41.24
N ASN A 367 -27.57 4.59 42.35
CA ASN A 367 -26.70 3.49 42.76
C ASN A 367 -26.94 2.28 41.83
N MET A 368 -25.87 1.67 41.36
CA MET A 368 -25.92 0.57 40.39
C MET A 368 -25.11 -0.63 40.89
N ALA A 369 -25.57 -1.83 40.55
CA ALA A 369 -24.85 -3.09 40.73
C ALA A 369 -24.68 -3.78 39.37
N LEU A 370 -23.76 -3.25 38.56
CA LEU A 370 -23.43 -3.80 37.24
C LEU A 370 -22.66 -5.11 37.37
N SER A 371 -22.97 -6.06 36.50
CA SER A 371 -22.24 -7.32 36.34
C SER A 371 -22.02 -8.08 37.66
N PRO A 372 -23.10 -8.49 38.37
CA PRO A 372 -22.94 -9.24 39.59
C PRO A 372 -22.29 -10.61 39.30
N ALA A 373 -21.13 -10.87 39.89
CA ALA A 373 -20.53 -12.19 39.93
C ALA A 373 -20.76 -12.81 41.30
N ILE A 374 -21.42 -13.96 41.33
CA ILE A 374 -21.83 -14.65 42.54
C ILE A 374 -21.08 -15.98 42.68
N VAL A 375 -20.54 -16.22 43.87
CA VAL A 375 -20.01 -17.52 44.31
C VAL A 375 -20.83 -17.97 45.51
N PHE A 376 -21.26 -19.23 45.53
CA PHE A 376 -21.83 -19.84 46.73
C PHE A 376 -20.78 -20.71 47.42
N ASP A 377 -20.42 -20.34 48.65
CA ASP A 377 -19.32 -20.95 49.38
C ASP A 377 -19.51 -20.72 50.88
N GLU A 378 -19.12 -21.70 51.70
CA GLU A 378 -19.29 -21.63 53.17
C GLU A 378 -20.76 -21.32 53.58
N ASN A 379 -21.73 -21.88 52.84
CA ASN A 379 -23.17 -21.63 53.01
C ASN A 379 -23.58 -20.15 52.90
N LYS A 380 -22.84 -19.37 52.10
CA LYS A 380 -23.16 -17.97 51.82
C LYS A 380 -23.01 -17.67 50.34
N TYR A 381 -23.83 -16.76 49.85
CA TYR A 381 -23.62 -16.05 48.60
C TYR A 381 -22.58 -14.94 48.84
N LYS A 382 -21.55 -14.93 48.01
CA LYS A 382 -20.48 -13.93 47.96
C LYS A 382 -20.60 -13.22 46.61
N MET A 383 -20.83 -11.91 46.62
CA MET A 383 -21.14 -11.14 45.40
C MET A 383 -20.13 -10.02 45.19
N TRP A 384 -19.59 -9.97 43.97
CA TRP A 384 -18.83 -8.84 43.44
C TRP A 384 -19.67 -8.12 42.40
N TYR A 385 -19.62 -6.80 42.36
CA TYR A 385 -20.30 -6.01 41.33
C TYR A 385 -19.57 -4.68 41.09
N VAL A 386 -19.80 -4.08 39.92
CA VAL A 386 -19.27 -2.77 39.54
C VAL A 386 -20.33 -1.69 39.80
N THR A 387 -19.92 -0.56 40.37
CA THR A 387 -20.81 0.60 40.58
C THR A 387 -20.83 1.51 39.36
N GLY A 388 -21.81 2.42 39.28
CA GLY A 388 -21.86 3.46 38.24
C GLY A 388 -20.65 4.42 38.23
N ASN A 389 -19.82 4.39 39.28
CA ASN A 389 -18.58 5.16 39.39
C ASN A 389 -17.32 4.33 39.05
N PHE A 390 -17.48 3.17 38.40
CA PHE A 390 -16.40 2.26 38.02
C PHE A 390 -15.62 1.68 39.22
N GLU A 391 -16.27 1.55 40.38
CA GLU A 391 -15.67 0.89 41.55
C GLU A 391 -16.16 -0.55 41.67
N ILE A 392 -15.31 -1.46 42.17
CA ILE A 392 -15.73 -2.83 42.47
C ILE A 392 -16.07 -2.94 43.96
N LYS A 393 -17.24 -3.51 44.27
CA LYS A 393 -17.71 -3.76 45.63
C LYS A 393 -17.90 -5.25 45.87
N TYR A 394 -17.78 -5.65 47.14
CA TYR A 394 -17.95 -7.01 47.64
C TYR A 394 -18.94 -7.03 48.81
N THR A 395 -19.82 -8.02 48.85
CA THR A 395 -20.70 -8.27 50.01
C THR A 395 -21.06 -9.76 50.10
N GLU A 396 -21.52 -10.18 51.28
CA GLU A 396 -21.93 -11.55 51.57
C GLU A 396 -23.38 -11.61 52.05
N SER A 397 -24.06 -12.72 51.77
CA SER A 397 -25.40 -12.99 52.26
C SER A 397 -25.60 -14.48 52.56
N PRO A 398 -26.22 -14.86 53.68
CA PRO A 398 -26.55 -16.26 53.97
C PRO A 398 -27.70 -16.80 53.10
N ASP A 399 -28.57 -15.94 52.59
CA ASP A 399 -29.82 -16.31 51.90
C ASP A 399 -29.98 -15.65 50.52
N GLY A 400 -29.05 -14.76 50.16
CA GLY A 400 -29.07 -13.96 48.94
C GLY A 400 -29.96 -12.74 49.01
N LYS A 401 -30.63 -12.46 50.15
CA LYS A 401 -31.59 -11.36 50.35
C LYS A 401 -31.15 -10.40 51.45
N THR A 402 -30.59 -10.94 52.52
CA THR A 402 -30.06 -10.20 53.67
C THR A 402 -28.55 -10.04 53.48
N TRP A 403 -28.12 -8.87 53.03
CA TRP A 403 -26.71 -8.61 52.70
C TRP A 403 -25.96 -7.95 53.85
N GLY A 404 -24.72 -8.38 54.06
CA GLY A 404 -23.80 -7.81 55.04
C GLY A 404 -23.15 -6.51 54.57
N ASN A 405 -22.15 -6.07 55.34
CA ASN A 405 -21.43 -4.84 55.07
C ASN A 405 -20.74 -4.87 53.71
N ILE A 406 -20.93 -3.80 52.93
CA ILE A 406 -20.29 -3.61 51.63
C ILE A 406 -18.81 -3.23 51.85
N GLN A 407 -17.92 -3.92 51.13
CA GLN A 407 -16.48 -3.68 51.14
C GLN A 407 -16.03 -3.21 49.76
N SER A 408 -15.09 -2.27 49.71
CA SER A 408 -14.43 -1.91 48.44
C SER A 408 -13.39 -2.97 48.08
N VAL A 409 -13.28 -3.28 46.79
CA VAL A 409 -12.28 -4.21 46.25
C VAL A 409 -11.15 -3.41 45.63
N THR A 410 -9.92 -3.66 46.08
CA THR A 410 -8.71 -3.04 45.55
C THR A 410 -8.17 -3.85 44.36
N ILE A 411 -7.94 -3.17 43.24
CA ILE A 411 -7.36 -3.74 42.02
C ILE A 411 -6.01 -3.09 41.76
N ASN A 412 -4.96 -3.91 41.65
CA ASN A 412 -3.61 -3.48 41.30
C ASN A 412 -3.25 -3.96 39.88
N THR A 413 -2.97 -3.04 38.96
CA THR A 413 -2.70 -3.33 37.53
C THR A 413 -1.32 -2.89 37.07
N GLY A 414 -0.38 -2.72 38.00
CA GLY A 414 0.96 -2.20 37.71
C GLY A 414 0.93 -0.71 37.39
N SER A 415 1.53 -0.31 36.28
CA SER A 415 1.66 1.10 35.88
C SER A 415 0.45 1.68 35.15
N LYS A 416 -0.38 0.84 34.54
CA LYS A 416 -1.58 1.27 33.80
C LYS A 416 -2.79 1.27 34.72
N SER A 417 -3.57 2.35 34.70
CA SER A 417 -4.83 2.46 35.44
C SER A 417 -6.00 2.08 34.55
N TYR A 418 -6.99 1.40 35.12
CA TYR A 418 -8.14 0.87 34.41
C TYR A 418 -9.45 1.32 35.05
N ARG A 419 -10.49 1.51 34.23
CA ARG A 419 -11.88 1.72 34.65
C ARG A 419 -12.66 0.40 34.51
N PRO A 420 -12.96 -0.29 35.63
CA PRO A 420 -13.84 -1.46 35.65
C PRO A 420 -15.18 -1.21 34.99
N TRP A 421 -15.67 -2.16 34.19
CA TRP A 421 -17.02 -2.11 33.62
C TRP A 421 -17.83 -3.35 33.99
N HIS A 422 -17.34 -4.53 33.62
CA HIS A 422 -17.98 -5.81 33.91
C HIS A 422 -16.97 -6.83 34.43
N LEU A 423 -17.41 -7.84 35.17
CA LEU A 423 -16.51 -8.84 35.75
C LEU A 423 -17.13 -10.24 35.83
N ASP A 424 -16.27 -11.23 36.01
CA ASP A 424 -16.62 -12.56 36.47
C ASP A 424 -15.66 -12.98 37.59
N VAL A 425 -16.17 -13.75 38.55
CA VAL A 425 -15.37 -14.33 39.62
C VAL A 425 -15.74 -15.80 39.75
N ILE A 426 -14.73 -16.66 39.78
CA ILE A 426 -14.86 -18.07 40.12
C ILE A 426 -14.02 -18.39 41.36
N LYS A 427 -14.40 -19.45 42.07
CA LYS A 427 -13.60 -20.01 43.16
C LYS A 427 -12.97 -21.33 42.72
N TYR A 428 -11.67 -21.48 42.95
CA TYR A 428 -10.93 -22.72 42.71
C TYR A 428 -10.00 -23.00 43.89
N GLY A 429 -10.30 -24.07 44.66
CA GLY A 429 -9.65 -24.31 45.94
C GLY A 429 -9.90 -23.14 46.91
N THR A 430 -8.85 -22.58 47.47
CA THR A 430 -8.92 -21.40 48.37
C THR A 430 -8.88 -20.06 47.63
N ASN A 431 -8.68 -20.07 46.31
CA ASN A 431 -8.46 -18.86 45.52
C ASN A 431 -9.73 -18.42 44.81
N TYR A 432 -9.92 -17.10 44.72
CA TYR A 432 -10.80 -16.41 43.80
C TYR A 432 -10.00 -16.02 42.56
N GLU A 433 -10.54 -16.30 41.38
CA GLU A 433 -9.99 -15.83 40.12
C GLU A 433 -10.97 -14.82 39.53
N MET A 434 -10.48 -13.60 39.27
CA MET A 434 -11.26 -12.52 38.69
C MET A 434 -10.89 -12.35 37.23
N LEU A 435 -11.91 -12.28 36.38
CA LEU A 435 -11.82 -11.84 34.99
C LEU A 435 -12.53 -10.49 34.88
N LEU A 436 -11.76 -9.42 34.63
CA LEU A 436 -12.25 -8.06 34.61
C LEU A 436 -12.25 -7.51 33.18
N ASN A 437 -13.39 -7.00 32.74
CA ASN A 437 -13.50 -6.16 31.55
C ASN A 437 -13.33 -4.69 31.97
N ALA A 438 -12.30 -4.03 31.45
CA ALA A 438 -12.00 -2.65 31.84
C ALA A 438 -11.35 -1.83 30.72
N GLY A 439 -11.64 -0.53 30.70
CA GLY A 439 -11.05 0.43 29.77
C GLY A 439 -9.84 1.15 30.37
N ASP A 440 -8.97 1.71 29.52
CA ASP A 440 -7.83 2.52 29.97
C ASP A 440 -8.30 3.82 30.62
N ALA A 441 -8.02 3.98 31.92
CA ALA A 441 -8.47 5.12 32.70
C ALA A 441 -7.85 6.47 32.26
N SER A 442 -6.75 6.44 31.51
CA SER A 442 -6.11 7.65 30.97
C SER A 442 -6.82 8.20 29.72
N LEU A 443 -7.64 7.38 29.06
CA LEU A 443 -8.37 7.78 27.85
C LEU A 443 -9.78 8.28 28.19
N PRO A 444 -10.45 9.05 27.32
CA PRO A 444 -11.88 9.31 27.42
C PRO A 444 -12.72 8.03 27.27
N LEU A 445 -13.91 7.96 27.90
CA LEU A 445 -14.82 6.81 27.81
C LEU A 445 -15.19 6.40 26.38
N ALA A 446 -15.26 7.36 25.45
CA ALA A 446 -15.57 7.05 24.04
C ALA A 446 -14.42 6.32 23.32
N ASN A 447 -13.21 6.35 23.88
CA ASN A 447 -11.98 5.85 23.27
C ASN A 447 -11.33 4.72 24.08
N ASP A 448 -11.87 4.37 25.25
CA ASP A 448 -11.28 3.41 26.18
C ASP A 448 -11.62 1.96 25.82
N ARG A 449 -11.15 1.53 24.64
CA ARG A 449 -11.42 0.20 24.10
C ARG A 449 -11.06 -0.87 25.13
N LYS A 450 -12.09 -1.56 25.63
CA LYS A 450 -11.98 -2.38 26.84
C LYS A 450 -11.21 -3.66 26.56
N GLU A 451 -10.34 -4.00 27.51
CA GLU A 451 -9.50 -5.19 27.54
C GLU A 451 -10.09 -6.22 28.51
N LEU A 452 -9.54 -7.44 28.50
CA LEU A 452 -9.75 -8.40 29.58
C LEU A 452 -8.49 -8.53 30.42
N LEU A 453 -8.68 -8.42 31.74
CA LEU A 453 -7.64 -8.60 32.73
C LEU A 453 -7.97 -9.80 33.61
N HIS A 454 -6.95 -10.53 34.03
CA HIS A 454 -7.10 -11.66 34.95
C HIS A 454 -6.15 -11.55 36.14
N GLY A 455 -6.60 -12.07 37.27
CA GLY A 455 -5.76 -12.29 38.41
C GLY A 455 -6.39 -13.22 39.43
N VAL A 456 -5.54 -13.66 40.36
CA VAL A 456 -5.87 -14.68 41.36
C VAL A 456 -5.57 -14.10 42.73
N SER A 457 -6.47 -14.34 43.69
CA SER A 457 -6.28 -13.92 45.08
C SER A 457 -6.93 -14.90 46.04
N ASN A 458 -6.36 -15.08 47.22
CA ASN A 458 -7.04 -15.75 48.34
C ASN A 458 -7.89 -14.77 49.17
N ASN A 459 -7.79 -13.47 48.88
CA ASN A 459 -8.55 -12.41 49.54
C ASN A 459 -9.65 -11.89 48.59
N PRO A 460 -10.93 -11.94 48.99
CA PRO A 460 -12.04 -11.50 48.14
C PRO A 460 -12.03 -9.99 47.83
N THR A 461 -11.23 -9.17 48.52
CA THR A 461 -11.22 -7.71 48.36
C THR A 461 -9.90 -7.12 47.87
N ASN A 462 -8.91 -7.93 47.51
CA ASN A 462 -7.64 -7.44 46.97
C ASN A 462 -7.13 -8.35 45.85
N PHE A 463 -6.98 -7.80 44.64
CA PHE A 463 -6.47 -8.52 43.48
C PHE A 463 -5.33 -7.76 42.81
N SER A 464 -4.38 -8.52 42.25
CA SER A 464 -3.43 -8.01 41.26
C SER A 464 -3.79 -8.60 39.91
N LEU A 465 -4.13 -7.76 38.93
CA LEU A 465 -4.60 -8.18 37.62
C LEU A 465 -3.60 -7.79 36.52
N VAL A 466 -3.55 -8.60 35.47
CA VAL A 466 -2.77 -8.33 34.25
C VAL A 466 -3.66 -8.43 33.02
N SER A 467 -3.43 -7.59 32.00
CA SER A 467 -4.12 -7.70 30.72
C SER A 467 -3.74 -9.02 30.03
N ILE A 468 -4.75 -9.78 29.62
CA ILE A 468 -4.60 -11.08 28.94
C ILE A 468 -5.16 -11.06 27.52
N MET A 469 -5.97 -10.06 27.17
CA MET A 469 -6.63 -9.98 25.87
C MET A 469 -6.95 -8.53 25.51
N ASN A 470 -6.65 -8.16 24.27
CA ASN A 470 -6.98 -6.85 23.70
C ASN A 470 -8.01 -7.03 22.58
N PRO A 471 -8.88 -6.04 22.35
CA PRO A 471 -9.74 -6.05 21.17
C PRO A 471 -8.87 -5.88 19.92
N THR A 472 -9.22 -6.58 18.84
CA THR A 472 -8.48 -6.57 17.57
C THR A 472 -8.42 -5.16 16.95
N PRO A 473 -7.50 -4.82 16.04
CA PRO A 473 -7.40 -3.45 15.51
C PRO A 473 -8.73 -2.93 14.96
N ALA A 474 -9.07 -1.66 15.20
CA ALA A 474 -10.38 -1.09 14.86
C ALA A 474 -10.73 -1.20 13.36
N ASN A 475 -9.72 -1.15 12.51
CA ASN A 475 -9.83 -1.26 11.05
C ASN A 475 -9.69 -2.70 10.52
N SER A 476 -9.60 -3.71 11.38
CA SER A 476 -9.37 -5.11 10.96
C SER A 476 -10.58 -5.79 10.31
N GLY A 477 -11.78 -5.22 10.45
CA GLY A 477 -13.04 -5.86 10.05
C GLY A 477 -13.43 -7.10 10.87
N LYS A 478 -12.63 -7.51 11.88
CA LYS A 478 -12.96 -8.64 12.76
C LYS A 478 -14.18 -8.34 13.64
N TRP A 479 -14.86 -9.38 14.09
CA TRP A 479 -16.10 -9.27 14.87
C TRP A 479 -15.91 -8.67 16.27
N ASP A 480 -14.68 -8.67 16.80
CA ASP A 480 -14.30 -8.15 18.12
C ASP A 480 -13.42 -6.86 18.04
N ASN A 481 -13.56 -6.11 16.95
CA ASN A 481 -12.73 -4.96 16.61
C ASN A 481 -13.16 -3.62 17.24
N TYR A 482 -14.15 -3.58 18.13
CA TYR A 482 -14.48 -2.37 18.89
C TYR A 482 -14.05 -2.51 20.34
N TYR A 483 -14.80 -3.23 21.17
CA TYR A 483 -14.43 -3.51 22.56
C TYR A 483 -14.66 -4.99 22.88
N LEU A 484 -13.79 -5.55 23.72
CA LEU A 484 -14.15 -6.73 24.49
C LEU A 484 -15.16 -6.33 25.56
N TYR A 485 -16.06 -7.23 25.91
CA TYR A 485 -17.12 -7.00 26.89
C TYR A 485 -17.09 -8.08 27.96
N ARG A 486 -18.14 -8.16 28.80
CA ARG A 486 -18.22 -9.17 29.85
C ARG A 486 -17.93 -10.55 29.30
N SER A 487 -17.01 -11.22 29.97
CA SER A 487 -16.54 -12.56 29.63
C SER A 487 -16.69 -13.44 30.87
N CYS A 488 -16.73 -14.76 30.70
CA CYS A 488 -16.69 -15.68 31.84
C CYS A 488 -15.55 -16.67 31.77
N LEU A 489 -15.08 -17.08 32.94
CA LEU A 489 -13.99 -18.01 33.12
C LEU A 489 -14.54 -19.39 33.49
N VAL A 490 -14.16 -20.41 32.73
CA VAL A 490 -14.40 -21.82 33.05
C VAL A 490 -13.05 -22.51 33.20
N LYS A 491 -12.85 -23.19 34.33
CA LYS A 491 -11.60 -23.89 34.64
C LYS A 491 -11.87 -25.38 34.79
N ILE A 492 -11.23 -26.19 33.95
CA ILE A 492 -11.37 -27.66 33.93
C ILE A 492 -9.99 -28.23 34.20
N GLY A 493 -9.76 -28.70 35.44
CA GLY A 493 -8.41 -29.04 35.90
C GLY A 493 -7.48 -27.82 35.84
N SER A 494 -6.38 -27.93 35.09
CA SER A 494 -5.45 -26.82 34.82
C SER A 494 -5.80 -26.01 33.56
N TYR A 495 -6.83 -26.39 32.82
CA TYR A 495 -7.15 -25.79 31.53
C TYR A 495 -8.17 -24.67 31.69
N TYR A 496 -7.89 -23.53 31.07
CA TYR A 496 -8.76 -22.36 31.04
C TYR A 496 -9.55 -22.30 29.74
N LYS A 497 -10.85 -22.06 29.85
CA LYS A 497 -11.74 -21.66 28.76
C LYS A 497 -12.35 -20.31 29.13
N ILE A 498 -12.26 -19.35 28.22
CA ILE A 498 -12.91 -18.04 28.36
C ILE A 498 -13.91 -17.87 27.24
N TYR A 499 -15.18 -17.74 27.62
CA TYR A 499 -16.23 -17.31 26.71
C TYR A 499 -16.29 -15.79 26.79
N TYR A 500 -15.79 -15.12 25.77
CA TYR A 500 -15.65 -13.67 25.77
C TYR A 500 -16.66 -13.01 24.86
N ALA A 501 -17.47 -12.10 25.40
CA ALA A 501 -18.31 -11.27 24.55
C ALA A 501 -17.48 -10.14 23.94
N ALA A 502 -17.84 -9.74 22.73
CA ALA A 502 -17.30 -8.53 22.11
C ALA A 502 -18.35 -7.85 21.24
N MET A 503 -18.14 -6.55 21.02
CA MET A 503 -18.91 -5.78 20.06
C MET A 503 -18.01 -5.38 18.89
N SER A 504 -18.55 -5.47 17.67
CA SER A 504 -17.87 -4.96 16.47
C SER A 504 -18.11 -3.47 16.28
N GLN A 505 -17.35 -2.83 15.39
CA GLN A 505 -17.58 -1.45 14.94
C GLN A 505 -18.98 -1.24 14.35
N MET A 506 -19.63 -2.32 13.88
CA MET A 506 -21.00 -2.31 13.34
C MET A 506 -22.07 -2.52 14.43
N LYS A 507 -21.70 -2.47 15.71
CA LYS A 507 -22.57 -2.72 16.87
C LYS A 507 -23.20 -4.12 16.89
N LYS A 508 -22.48 -5.12 16.36
CA LYS A 508 -22.89 -6.52 16.42
C LYS A 508 -22.26 -7.19 17.63
N TRP A 509 -23.08 -7.89 18.41
CA TRP A 509 -22.68 -8.55 19.65
C TRP A 509 -22.56 -10.05 19.46
N HIS A 510 -21.41 -10.60 19.81
CA HIS A 510 -21.19 -12.04 19.78
C HIS A 510 -20.31 -12.51 20.93
N VAL A 511 -20.21 -13.83 21.08
CA VAL A 511 -19.36 -14.50 22.06
C VAL A 511 -18.36 -15.38 21.34
N GLY A 512 -17.07 -15.26 21.65
CA GLY A 512 -15.99 -16.12 21.18
C GLY A 512 -15.50 -17.05 22.27
N LEU A 513 -14.69 -18.03 21.89
CA LEU A 513 -14.00 -18.92 22.82
C LEU A 513 -12.49 -18.74 22.67
N THR A 514 -11.80 -18.61 23.79
CA THR A 514 -10.33 -18.71 23.84
C THR A 514 -9.93 -19.63 24.97
N GLU A 515 -8.89 -20.43 24.77
CA GLU A 515 -8.51 -21.46 25.73
C GLU A 515 -7.02 -21.78 25.74
N SER A 516 -6.53 -22.22 26.89
CA SER A 516 -5.14 -22.66 27.09
C SER A 516 -4.94 -23.24 28.49
N ALA A 517 -3.88 -24.02 28.68
CA ALA A 517 -3.40 -24.40 30.02
C ALA A 517 -2.74 -23.22 30.76
N ASN A 518 -2.38 -22.15 30.05
CA ASN A 518 -1.77 -20.95 30.62
C ASN A 518 -2.59 -19.72 30.25
N ILE A 519 -3.18 -19.06 31.24
CA ILE A 519 -4.04 -17.88 31.09
C ILE A 519 -3.36 -16.69 30.37
N LYS A 520 -2.01 -16.65 30.34
CA LYS A 520 -1.24 -15.61 29.65
C LYS A 520 -0.97 -15.94 28.18
N ASN A 521 -1.13 -17.21 27.78
CA ASN A 521 -0.87 -17.72 26.44
C ASN A 521 -2.15 -18.37 25.90
N LEU A 522 -3.23 -17.60 25.88
CA LEU A 522 -4.52 -18.03 25.37
C LEU A 522 -4.49 -18.16 23.85
N ILE A 523 -5.20 -19.16 23.32
CA ILE A 523 -5.36 -19.38 21.89
C ILE A 523 -6.86 -19.28 21.58
N GLY A 524 -7.21 -18.29 20.76
CA GLY A 524 -8.54 -18.13 20.24
C GLY A 524 -8.96 -19.35 19.44
N LEU A 525 -10.21 -19.76 19.58
CA LEU A 525 -10.77 -20.85 18.80
C LEU A 525 -10.68 -20.48 17.32
N SER A 526 -9.75 -21.13 16.63
CA SER A 526 -9.66 -21.12 15.18
C SER A 526 -10.17 -22.47 14.70
N LEU A 527 -11.44 -22.49 14.31
CA LEU A 527 -11.98 -23.65 13.62
C LEU A 527 -11.40 -23.58 12.21
N ASN A 528 -10.33 -24.35 11.95
CA ASN A 528 -9.64 -24.46 10.65
C ASN A 528 -10.56 -24.87 9.47
N ASN A 529 -11.86 -25.10 9.75
CA ASN A 529 -12.94 -25.36 8.81
C ASN A 529 -14.02 -24.24 8.78
N MET A 530 -13.76 -23.08 9.37
CA MET A 530 -14.63 -21.89 9.36
C MET A 530 -13.92 -20.62 8.89
N ASP A 531 -12.79 -20.74 8.19
CA ASP A 531 -12.23 -19.65 7.37
C ASP A 531 -13.13 -19.40 6.14
N GLY A 532 -14.25 -18.72 6.39
CA GLY A 532 -15.23 -18.27 5.40
C GLY A 532 -16.70 -18.49 5.73
N ASP A 533 -17.05 -19.08 6.89
CA ASP A 533 -18.41 -19.60 7.14
C ASP A 533 -19.32 -18.71 8.03
N LEU A 534 -18.95 -17.44 8.23
CA LEU A 534 -19.87 -16.44 8.80
C LEU A 534 -19.93 -15.20 7.92
N VAL A 535 -20.34 -15.38 6.67
CA VAL A 535 -21.41 -14.51 6.21
C VAL A 535 -22.63 -14.97 6.99
N ASN A 536 -23.02 -14.20 8.01
CA ASN A 536 -24.27 -14.42 8.72
C ASN A 536 -25.39 -14.40 7.66
N VAL A 537 -25.93 -15.56 7.30
CA VAL A 537 -26.95 -15.72 6.26
C VAL A 537 -28.19 -14.88 6.59
N ASN A 538 -28.36 -14.47 7.86
CA ASN A 538 -29.43 -13.57 8.32
C ASN A 538 -29.07 -12.07 8.26
N ASP A 539 -27.79 -11.69 8.09
CA ASP A 539 -27.41 -10.30 7.75
C ASP A 539 -27.57 -10.02 6.24
N ILE A 540 -27.81 -11.07 5.43
CA ILE A 540 -28.36 -10.95 4.08
C ILE A 540 -29.89 -11.05 4.20
N LYS A 541 -30.60 -10.03 3.75
CA LYS A 541 -32.08 -10.00 3.66
C LYS A 541 -32.62 -11.30 3.04
N PRO A 542 -33.84 -11.75 3.42
CA PRO A 542 -34.26 -13.14 3.28
C PRO A 542 -34.35 -13.53 1.80
N VAL A 543 -33.34 -14.26 1.32
CA VAL A 543 -33.44 -15.04 0.10
C VAL A 543 -32.92 -16.43 0.45
N ARG A 544 -33.81 -17.41 0.31
CA ARG A 544 -33.46 -18.82 0.43
C ARG A 544 -32.31 -19.14 -0.53
N ASP A 545 -31.39 -19.96 -0.03
CA ASP A 545 -30.21 -20.52 -0.69
C ASP A 545 -28.92 -19.70 -0.50
N VAL A 546 -28.02 -20.25 0.32
CA VAL A 546 -26.77 -19.66 0.79
C VAL A 546 -25.80 -19.46 -0.37
N ILE A 547 -25.37 -18.21 -0.59
CA ILE A 547 -24.30 -17.83 -1.51
C ILE A 547 -23.03 -17.57 -0.69
N LEU A 548 -21.98 -18.36 -0.91
CA LEU A 548 -20.63 -18.12 -0.39
C LEU A 548 -19.74 -17.60 -1.54
N GLU A 549 -19.23 -16.37 -1.42
CA GLU A 549 -18.22 -15.83 -2.34
C GLU A 549 -16.79 -16.13 -1.83
N LYS A 550 -16.01 -16.85 -2.64
CA LYS A 550 -14.56 -17.01 -2.41
C LYS A 550 -13.82 -17.02 -3.75
N GLY A 551 -13.05 -15.96 -4.02
CA GLY A 551 -12.14 -15.88 -5.17
C GLY A 551 -12.80 -16.06 -6.54
N ASN A 552 -13.77 -15.21 -6.88
CA ASN A 552 -14.56 -15.21 -8.13
C ASN A 552 -15.42 -16.48 -8.37
N LYS A 553 -15.69 -17.26 -7.32
CA LYS A 553 -16.58 -18.42 -7.36
C LYS A 553 -17.69 -18.29 -6.32
N VAL A 554 -18.91 -18.65 -6.74
CA VAL A 554 -20.14 -18.69 -5.94
C VAL A 554 -20.54 -20.15 -5.76
N TYR A 555 -20.60 -20.64 -4.52
CA TYR A 555 -21.01 -22.02 -4.24
C TYR A 555 -22.53 -22.09 -4.03
N LEU A 556 -23.18 -23.14 -4.54
CA LEU A 556 -24.64 -23.30 -4.55
C LEU A 556 -25.21 -24.12 -3.38
N SER A 557 -24.36 -24.66 -2.50
CA SER A 557 -24.76 -25.41 -1.30
C SER A 557 -23.63 -25.44 -0.26
N LYS A 558 -23.84 -26.09 0.90
CA LYS A 558 -22.82 -26.35 1.94
C LYS A 558 -21.60 -27.16 1.48
N THR A 559 -21.46 -27.45 0.18
CA THR A 559 -20.41 -28.30 -0.39
C THR A 559 -19.58 -27.50 -1.41
N LYS A 560 -18.27 -27.77 -1.48
CA LYS A 560 -17.36 -27.14 -2.48
C LYS A 560 -17.49 -27.75 -3.88
N ALA A 561 -18.33 -28.78 -4.03
CA ALA A 561 -18.39 -29.60 -5.23
C ALA A 561 -19.20 -28.93 -6.35
N SER A 562 -20.25 -28.17 -5.99
CA SER A 562 -21.09 -27.40 -6.91
C SER A 562 -20.82 -25.89 -6.81
N TYR A 563 -20.57 -25.23 -7.94
CA TYR A 563 -20.25 -23.81 -7.98
C TYR A 563 -20.62 -23.15 -9.32
N VAL A 564 -20.70 -21.81 -9.29
CA VAL A 564 -20.85 -20.91 -10.43
C VAL A 564 -19.69 -19.92 -10.41
N THR A 565 -19.12 -19.64 -11.58
CA THR A 565 -18.17 -18.55 -11.82
C THR A 565 -18.70 -17.69 -12.95
N SER A 566 -18.01 -16.60 -13.29
CA SER A 566 -18.37 -15.79 -14.45
C SER A 566 -18.42 -16.60 -15.77
N ASN A 567 -17.70 -17.73 -15.83
CA ASN A 567 -17.48 -18.46 -17.08
C ASN A 567 -17.81 -19.96 -16.97
N GLU A 568 -18.28 -20.47 -15.83
CA GLU A 568 -18.42 -21.91 -15.59
C GLU A 568 -19.49 -22.21 -14.54
N VAL A 569 -20.30 -23.25 -14.77
CA VAL A 569 -21.25 -23.83 -13.81
C VAL A 569 -20.92 -25.31 -13.62
N LYS A 570 -20.79 -25.75 -12.37
CA LYS A 570 -20.60 -27.15 -11.98
C LYS A 570 -21.65 -27.53 -10.94
N LEU A 571 -22.37 -28.63 -11.18
CA LEU A 571 -23.41 -29.17 -10.30
C LEU A 571 -23.16 -30.65 -10.03
N VAL A 572 -22.53 -30.98 -8.90
CA VAL A 572 -22.21 -32.34 -8.48
C VAL A 572 -22.26 -32.50 -6.97
N GLU A 573 -22.48 -33.72 -6.50
CA GLU A 573 -22.29 -34.12 -5.10
C GLU A 573 -20.81 -34.22 -4.73
N GLU A 574 -20.51 -34.13 -3.44
CA GLU A 574 -19.15 -34.22 -2.94
C GLU A 574 -18.55 -35.62 -3.17
N GLY A 575 -17.33 -35.67 -3.72
CA GLY A 575 -16.68 -36.94 -4.10
C GLY A 575 -17.13 -37.54 -5.44
N VAL A 576 -18.10 -36.93 -6.12
CA VAL A 576 -18.59 -37.41 -7.42
C VAL A 576 -17.98 -36.58 -8.55
N GLY A 577 -17.31 -37.26 -9.50
CA GLY A 577 -16.84 -36.61 -10.72
C GLY A 577 -18.01 -36.24 -11.62
N GLY A 578 -18.06 -35.02 -12.13
CA GLY A 578 -19.17 -34.62 -13.00
C GLY A 578 -18.86 -33.54 -14.01
N ALA A 579 -19.84 -33.32 -14.89
CA ALA A 579 -19.73 -32.43 -16.04
C ALA A 579 -19.88 -30.95 -15.63
N ARG A 580 -19.10 -30.10 -16.28
CA ARG A 580 -19.08 -28.65 -16.12
C ARG A 580 -19.60 -28.01 -17.39
N LEU A 581 -20.41 -26.96 -17.27
CA LEU A 581 -20.82 -26.10 -18.38
C LEU A 581 -19.93 -24.87 -18.36
N LYS A 582 -19.06 -24.72 -19.36
CA LYS A 582 -18.05 -23.66 -19.40
C LYS A 582 -18.19 -22.81 -20.65
N LEU A 583 -18.21 -21.49 -20.51
CA LEU A 583 -18.07 -20.55 -21.62
C LEU A 583 -16.68 -20.72 -22.25
N GLU A 584 -16.64 -21.08 -23.53
CA GLU A 584 -15.39 -21.28 -24.26
C GLU A 584 -14.76 -19.94 -24.61
N THR A 585 -13.56 -19.67 -24.10
CA THR A 585 -12.90 -18.37 -24.28
C THR A 585 -12.50 -18.07 -25.73
N TRP A 586 -12.43 -19.11 -26.58
CA TRP A 586 -12.14 -19.00 -28.01
C TRP A 586 -13.41 -18.88 -28.88
N ALA A 587 -14.60 -19.08 -28.31
CA ALA A 587 -15.89 -18.97 -28.99
C ALA A 587 -16.96 -18.44 -28.01
N PRO A 588 -17.19 -17.11 -27.97
CA PRO A 588 -18.04 -16.46 -26.95
C PRO A 588 -19.54 -16.82 -27.04
N ASP A 589 -19.93 -17.57 -28.06
CA ASP A 589 -21.27 -18.08 -28.34
C ASP A 589 -21.40 -19.59 -28.05
N THR A 590 -20.37 -20.20 -27.43
CA THR A 590 -20.25 -21.64 -27.24
C THR A 590 -20.02 -22.00 -25.76
N ILE A 591 -20.83 -22.94 -25.26
CA ILE A 591 -20.71 -23.54 -23.92
C ILE A 591 -20.17 -24.97 -24.08
N GLY A 592 -18.96 -25.23 -23.60
CA GLY A 592 -18.36 -26.56 -23.52
C GLY A 592 -18.91 -27.38 -22.34
N ILE A 593 -19.15 -28.66 -22.57
CA ILE A 593 -19.41 -29.68 -21.56
C ILE A 593 -18.05 -30.32 -21.23
N VAL A 594 -17.47 -29.95 -20.09
CA VAL A 594 -16.09 -30.29 -19.72
C VAL A 594 -16.09 -31.23 -18.51
N GLY A 595 -15.34 -32.32 -18.58
CA GLY A 595 -15.17 -33.23 -17.43
C GLY A 595 -14.13 -32.72 -16.45
N ASP A 596 -14.02 -33.38 -15.29
CA ASP A 596 -13.13 -32.92 -14.22
C ASP A 596 -11.63 -32.95 -14.56
N ASN A 597 -11.26 -33.77 -15.54
CA ASN A 597 -9.93 -33.84 -16.14
C ASN A 597 -9.62 -32.69 -17.14
N GLY A 598 -10.53 -31.73 -17.30
CA GLY A 598 -10.40 -30.62 -18.25
C GLY A 598 -10.65 -31.00 -19.71
N LYS A 599 -11.04 -32.24 -19.99
CA LYS A 599 -11.37 -32.69 -21.36
C LYS A 599 -12.79 -32.25 -21.72
N THR A 600 -12.97 -31.69 -22.91
CA THR A 600 -14.29 -31.36 -23.45
C THR A 600 -14.92 -32.62 -24.05
N TYR A 601 -16.17 -32.89 -23.64
CA TYR A 601 -16.97 -34.05 -24.05
C TYR A 601 -18.13 -33.66 -24.98
N GLY A 602 -18.36 -32.36 -25.18
CA GLY A 602 -19.34 -31.82 -26.13
C GLY A 602 -19.41 -30.29 -26.03
N SER A 603 -20.09 -29.63 -26.95
CA SER A 603 -20.30 -28.18 -26.92
C SER A 603 -21.70 -27.83 -27.41
N LEU A 604 -22.31 -26.81 -26.81
CA LEU A 604 -23.58 -26.21 -27.19
C LEU A 604 -23.30 -24.81 -27.73
N LYS A 605 -23.59 -24.58 -29.01
CA LYS A 605 -23.42 -23.28 -29.67
C LYS A 605 -24.78 -22.61 -29.84
N ALA A 606 -24.91 -21.35 -29.44
CA ALA A 606 -26.14 -20.57 -29.60
C ALA A 606 -25.83 -19.24 -30.29
N ASP A 607 -26.68 -18.77 -31.21
CA ASP A 607 -26.42 -17.57 -32.03
C ASP A 607 -26.18 -16.28 -31.21
N LYS A 608 -26.62 -16.20 -29.94
CA LYS A 608 -26.38 -15.04 -29.06
C LYS A 608 -26.66 -15.34 -27.58
N PHE A 609 -25.74 -14.95 -26.69
CA PHE A 609 -25.99 -14.78 -25.24
C PHE A 609 -25.91 -13.28 -24.90
N ILE A 610 -26.92 -12.71 -24.21
CA ILE A 610 -26.97 -11.28 -23.85
C ILE A 610 -26.82 -11.14 -22.33
N LEU A 611 -25.87 -10.31 -21.87
CA LEU A 611 -25.71 -9.90 -20.47
C LEU A 611 -25.71 -8.36 -20.34
N GLY A 612 -26.60 -7.85 -19.48
CA GLY A 612 -26.56 -6.51 -18.86
C GLY A 612 -27.12 -5.32 -19.65
N TYR A 613 -28.32 -4.82 -19.30
CA TYR A 613 -28.75 -3.42 -19.56
C TYR A 613 -29.85 -2.97 -18.57
N SER A 614 -29.49 -2.22 -17.53
CA SER A 614 -30.40 -1.36 -16.76
C SER A 614 -29.55 -0.21 -16.19
N GLU A 615 -29.93 1.03 -16.49
CA GLU A 615 -29.24 2.24 -16.01
C GLU A 615 -30.11 2.89 -14.92
N LEU A 616 -29.49 3.20 -13.78
CA LEU A 616 -30.14 3.81 -12.62
C LEU A 616 -29.46 5.15 -12.33
N ALA A 617 -30.19 6.26 -12.53
CA ALA A 617 -29.71 7.60 -12.22
C ALA A 617 -30.87 8.49 -11.75
N ASP A 618 -30.64 9.35 -10.74
CA ASP A 618 -31.60 10.34 -10.23
C ASP A 618 -33.03 9.80 -9.95
N ASN A 619 -33.11 8.63 -9.31
CA ASN A 619 -34.35 7.91 -8.99
C ASN A 619 -35.20 7.49 -10.21
N ASP A 620 -34.57 7.36 -11.38
CA ASP A 620 -35.18 6.85 -12.61
C ASP A 620 -34.48 5.54 -13.01
N LEU A 621 -35.24 4.44 -13.07
CA LEU A 621 -34.78 3.16 -13.61
C LEU A 621 -35.26 3.05 -15.06
N LYS A 622 -34.30 3.10 -15.99
CA LYS A 622 -34.59 2.94 -17.42
C LYS A 622 -34.43 1.49 -17.85
N LEU A 623 -35.53 0.90 -18.33
CA LEU A 623 -35.52 -0.44 -18.91
C LEU A 623 -35.43 -0.32 -20.45
N LEU A 624 -34.27 -0.67 -21.02
CA LEU A 624 -33.97 -0.52 -22.44
C LEU A 624 -34.07 -1.83 -23.21
N ASN A 625 -34.68 -1.76 -24.40
CA ASN A 625 -34.49 -2.72 -25.49
C ASN A 625 -34.07 -1.92 -26.74
N LYS A 626 -32.95 -2.25 -27.38
CA LYS A 626 -32.39 -1.42 -28.46
C LYS A 626 -33.35 -1.41 -29.66
N GLY A 627 -33.94 -0.24 -29.94
CA GLY A 627 -34.84 0.00 -31.08
C GLY A 627 -36.33 0.13 -30.74
N VAL A 628 -36.71 0.07 -29.46
CA VAL A 628 -38.09 0.27 -28.99
C VAL A 628 -38.11 1.37 -27.93
N SER A 629 -39.11 2.26 -27.97
CA SER A 629 -39.27 3.33 -26.97
C SER A 629 -39.34 2.73 -25.55
N GLY A 630 -38.46 3.19 -24.67
CA GLY A 630 -38.23 2.65 -23.33
C GLY A 630 -39.28 3.07 -22.30
N VAL A 631 -39.39 2.25 -21.25
CA VAL A 631 -40.20 2.50 -20.06
C VAL A 631 -39.28 2.94 -18.92
N HIS A 632 -39.65 4.04 -18.29
CA HIS A 632 -39.00 4.66 -17.15
C HIS A 632 -39.82 4.37 -15.88
N LEU A 633 -39.17 3.98 -14.80
CA LEU A 633 -39.80 3.81 -13.49
C LEU A 633 -39.22 4.85 -12.53
N LYS A 634 -40.06 5.77 -12.06
CA LYS A 634 -39.64 6.91 -11.24
C LYS A 634 -40.51 7.05 -10.00
N ALA A 635 -39.91 7.42 -8.87
CA ALA A 635 -40.69 7.75 -7.67
C ALA A 635 -41.62 8.94 -7.95
N GLY A 636 -42.92 8.78 -7.67
CA GLY A 636 -43.95 9.77 -7.93
C GLY A 636 -43.96 10.92 -6.93
N ASN A 637 -44.63 12.01 -7.27
CA ASN A 637 -44.72 13.21 -6.41
C ASN A 637 -45.65 13.04 -5.19
N ARG A 638 -46.33 11.89 -5.07
CA ARG A 638 -47.14 11.49 -3.92
C ARG A 638 -46.42 10.37 -3.17
N ALA A 639 -46.54 10.36 -1.84
CA ALA A 639 -46.04 9.26 -1.01
C ALA A 639 -46.57 7.91 -1.54
N ASP A 640 -45.71 6.90 -1.58
CA ASP A 640 -46.02 5.50 -1.92
C ASP A 640 -46.46 5.23 -3.37
N THR A 641 -46.06 6.09 -4.31
CA THR A 641 -46.36 5.92 -5.74
C THR A 641 -45.08 5.78 -6.58
N LEU A 642 -45.04 4.77 -7.45
CA LEU A 642 -44.03 4.57 -8.50
C LEU A 642 -44.67 4.86 -9.85
N GLU A 643 -44.25 5.93 -10.51
CA GLU A 643 -44.73 6.35 -11.81
C GLU A 643 -44.01 5.61 -12.94
N VAL A 644 -44.78 5.14 -13.90
CA VAL A 644 -44.31 4.56 -15.16
C VAL A 644 -44.40 5.64 -16.23
N ARG A 645 -43.28 5.98 -16.86
CA ARG A 645 -43.17 7.09 -17.82
C ARG A 645 -42.53 6.61 -19.12
N ASN A 646 -42.80 7.31 -20.22
CA ASN A 646 -42.14 7.03 -21.50
C ASN A 646 -40.83 7.84 -21.66
N ASP A 647 -40.08 7.60 -22.75
CA ASP A 647 -38.82 8.32 -23.07
C ASP A 647 -38.97 9.85 -23.17
N LYS A 648 -40.18 10.39 -23.32
CA LYS A 648 -40.46 11.84 -23.31
C LYS A 648 -40.83 12.36 -21.91
N ASN A 649 -40.60 11.54 -20.88
CA ASN A 649 -40.97 11.79 -19.49
C ASN A 649 -42.48 12.06 -19.26
N THR A 650 -43.33 11.58 -20.17
CA THR A 650 -44.79 11.68 -20.04
C THR A 650 -45.28 10.53 -19.17
N LEU A 651 -46.15 10.82 -18.20
CA LEU A 651 -46.75 9.79 -17.34
C LEU A 651 -47.63 8.86 -18.19
N THR A 652 -47.33 7.57 -18.16
CA THR A 652 -48.07 6.54 -18.90
C THR A 652 -48.79 5.55 -17.99
N GLY A 653 -48.46 5.53 -16.69
CA GLY A 653 -49.19 4.79 -15.65
C GLY A 653 -48.55 4.98 -14.28
N ASN A 654 -49.17 4.45 -13.23
CA ASN A 654 -48.64 4.51 -11.87
C ASN A 654 -48.97 3.22 -11.10
N VAL A 655 -48.05 2.83 -10.23
CA VAL A 655 -48.19 1.72 -9.28
C VAL A 655 -48.14 2.31 -7.89
N GLU A 656 -49.24 2.21 -7.13
CA GLU A 656 -49.28 2.65 -5.74
C GLU A 656 -49.18 1.42 -4.82
N ALA A 657 -48.22 1.41 -3.89
CA ALA A 657 -48.07 0.31 -2.94
C ALA A 657 -47.44 0.80 -1.63
N ALA A 658 -48.14 0.64 -0.52
CA ALA A 658 -47.67 0.99 0.82
C ALA A 658 -46.91 -0.17 1.55
N ILE A 659 -46.35 -1.14 0.79
CA ILE A 659 -45.70 -2.43 1.17
C ILE A 659 -46.61 -3.69 1.01
N ALA A 660 -46.10 -4.74 0.34
CA ALA A 660 -46.72 -6.05 0.19
C ALA A 660 -45.68 -7.20 0.09
N TYR A 661 -45.93 -8.34 0.75
CA TYR A 661 -45.44 -9.69 0.38
C TYR A 661 -46.31 -10.81 1.00
N VAL A 662 -46.92 -11.68 0.17
CA VAL A 662 -47.27 -13.09 0.50
C VAL A 662 -47.19 -13.92 -0.78
N SER A 663 -46.39 -14.99 -0.78
CA SER A 663 -46.07 -15.75 -2.00
C SER A 663 -46.87 -17.04 -2.23
N LYS A 664 -47.69 -17.53 -1.27
CA LYS A 664 -48.76 -18.59 -1.33
C LYS A 664 -48.76 -19.42 -0.03
N ILE A 665 -49.94 -19.78 0.48
CA ILE A 665 -50.13 -20.97 1.33
C ILE A 665 -51.29 -21.78 0.75
N SER A 666 -51.03 -23.05 0.44
CA SER A 666 -52.00 -24.04 -0.05
C SER A 666 -51.70 -25.39 0.59
N ALA A 667 -52.72 -26.06 1.15
CA ALA A 667 -52.65 -27.48 1.51
C ALA A 667 -53.34 -28.32 0.42
N SER A 668 -52.64 -29.34 -0.07
CA SER A 668 -53.03 -30.19 -1.20
C SER A 668 -53.76 -31.47 -0.80
N ASP A 669 -53.94 -31.77 0.49
CA ASP A 669 -54.57 -33.03 0.92
C ASP A 669 -55.49 -32.83 2.14
N ALA A 670 -56.79 -32.92 1.86
CA ALA A 670 -57.93 -33.36 2.70
C ALA A 670 -58.02 -33.03 4.21
N ASN A 671 -57.30 -32.06 4.77
CA ASN A 671 -57.57 -31.56 6.13
C ASN A 671 -57.85 -30.04 6.17
N PRO A 672 -58.99 -29.59 6.74
CA PRO A 672 -59.34 -28.18 6.82
C PRO A 672 -58.43 -27.39 7.77
N ILE A 673 -58.18 -26.13 7.42
CA ILE A 673 -57.61 -25.11 8.31
C ILE A 673 -58.74 -24.68 9.26
N PHE A 674 -58.64 -25.03 10.53
CA PHE A 674 -59.56 -24.57 11.56
C PHE A 674 -59.18 -23.15 11.99
N ILE A 675 -60.13 -22.21 11.85
CA ILE A 675 -60.04 -20.87 12.43
C ILE A 675 -61.15 -20.79 13.47
N ASP A 676 -60.79 -20.64 14.74
CA ASP A 676 -61.71 -20.82 15.88
C ASP A 676 -62.56 -19.56 16.19
N SER A 677 -62.72 -18.62 15.24
CA SER A 677 -63.54 -17.40 15.42
C SER A 677 -63.87 -16.63 14.11
N ILE A 678 -64.74 -15.61 14.25
CA ILE A 678 -65.43 -14.81 13.22
C ILE A 678 -64.47 -14.12 12.23
N LEU A 679 -64.72 -14.27 10.92
CA LEU A 679 -64.14 -13.45 9.86
C LEU A 679 -64.98 -12.17 9.68
N GLN A 680 -64.56 -11.05 10.28
CA GLN A 680 -65.25 -9.77 10.16
C GLN A 680 -64.60 -8.89 9.06
N ILE A 681 -65.40 -8.45 8.08
CA ILE A 681 -64.99 -7.51 7.04
C ILE A 681 -65.58 -6.14 7.40
N ASN A 682 -64.77 -5.19 7.87
CA ASN A 682 -65.20 -3.82 8.18
C ASN A 682 -64.69 -2.85 7.11
N GLY A 683 -65.58 -2.08 6.49
CA GLY A 683 -65.25 -1.03 5.51
C GLY A 683 -66.46 -0.14 5.18
N THR A 684 -66.22 1.04 4.60
CA THR A 684 -67.29 1.96 4.17
C THR A 684 -67.65 1.72 2.69
N ASN A 685 -68.96 1.75 2.40
CA ASN A 685 -69.66 1.22 1.21
C ASN A 685 -69.09 1.61 -0.19
N PRO A 686 -69.25 0.75 -1.23
CA PRO A 686 -69.90 -0.57 -1.18
C PRO A 686 -68.92 -1.72 -0.91
N MET A 687 -69.21 -2.51 0.13
CA MET A 687 -68.48 -3.73 0.47
C MET A 687 -68.91 -4.90 -0.42
N ARG A 688 -67.97 -5.62 -1.06
CA ARG A 688 -68.24 -6.82 -1.86
C ARG A 688 -67.20 -7.92 -1.66
N LEU A 689 -67.63 -9.18 -1.73
CA LEU A 689 -66.76 -10.36 -1.83
C LEU A 689 -66.67 -10.77 -3.30
N LYS A 690 -65.45 -10.83 -3.86
CA LYS A 690 -65.20 -11.11 -5.28
C LYS A 690 -64.50 -12.46 -5.44
N PHE A 691 -65.05 -13.33 -6.29
CA PHE A 691 -64.39 -14.55 -6.75
C PHE A 691 -63.88 -14.31 -8.17
N VAL A 692 -62.56 -14.43 -8.38
CA VAL A 692 -61.95 -14.12 -9.68
C VAL A 692 -61.37 -15.40 -10.29
N ASN A 693 -61.81 -15.74 -11.50
CA ASN A 693 -61.04 -16.55 -12.44
C ASN A 693 -60.44 -15.57 -13.46
N PRO A 694 -59.12 -15.44 -13.58
CA PRO A 694 -58.47 -14.32 -14.29
C PRO A 694 -58.78 -14.25 -15.80
N ASN A 695 -59.40 -15.26 -16.40
CA ASN A 695 -59.64 -15.34 -17.85
C ASN A 695 -61.12 -15.33 -18.28
N VAL A 696 -62.08 -15.11 -17.38
CA VAL A 696 -63.51 -14.97 -17.74
C VAL A 696 -64.14 -13.86 -16.92
N ASN A 697 -64.97 -13.00 -17.53
CA ASN A 697 -65.70 -11.91 -16.86
C ASN A 697 -66.34 -12.41 -15.55
N GLY A 698 -65.86 -11.90 -14.41
CA GLY A 698 -66.25 -12.37 -13.09
C GLY A 698 -67.58 -11.79 -12.62
N ALA A 699 -68.32 -12.58 -11.83
CA ALA A 699 -69.51 -12.15 -11.09
C ALA A 699 -69.16 -11.85 -9.64
N GLY A 700 -69.62 -10.71 -9.11
CA GLY A 700 -69.46 -10.32 -7.71
C GLY A 700 -70.76 -10.43 -6.91
N LEU A 701 -70.64 -10.66 -5.60
CA LEU A 701 -71.76 -10.65 -4.66
C LEU A 701 -71.70 -9.37 -3.81
N GLY A 702 -72.75 -8.56 -3.86
CA GLY A 702 -72.91 -7.33 -3.08
C GLY A 702 -74.15 -7.35 -2.20
N ILE A 703 -74.12 -6.65 -1.07
CA ILE A 703 -75.29 -6.51 -0.18
C ILE A 703 -76.23 -5.46 -0.79
N GLY A 704 -77.49 -5.83 -1.01
CA GLY A 704 -78.52 -4.92 -1.54
C GLY A 704 -79.04 -3.94 -0.48
N THR A 705 -79.76 -2.91 -0.91
CA THR A 705 -80.26 -1.83 -0.04
C THR A 705 -81.44 -2.20 0.86
N SER A 706 -81.99 -3.42 0.71
CA SER A 706 -83.04 -3.97 1.57
C SER A 706 -82.40 -4.96 2.54
N ALA A 707 -82.81 -4.92 3.82
CA ALA A 707 -82.38 -5.88 4.83
C ALA A 707 -82.68 -7.30 4.34
N SER A 708 -81.63 -8.07 4.01
CA SER A 708 -81.68 -9.46 3.50
C SER A 708 -81.78 -9.66 1.96
N SER A 709 -81.13 -8.84 1.14
CA SER A 709 -80.95 -9.13 -0.30
C SER A 709 -79.48 -9.19 -0.73
N LEU A 710 -79.12 -10.19 -1.54
CA LEU A 710 -77.80 -10.34 -2.16
C LEU A 710 -77.92 -10.06 -3.67
N ARG A 711 -77.15 -9.10 -4.18
CA ARG A 711 -77.14 -8.74 -5.61
C ARG A 711 -75.97 -9.41 -6.32
N ILE A 712 -76.23 -9.96 -7.50
CA ILE A 712 -75.19 -10.40 -8.43
C ILE A 712 -74.90 -9.25 -9.38
N VAL A 713 -73.70 -8.71 -9.31
CA VAL A 713 -73.27 -7.53 -10.06
C VAL A 713 -72.08 -7.84 -10.95
N SER A 714 -72.00 -7.18 -12.11
CA SER A 714 -70.79 -7.18 -12.93
C SER A 714 -69.73 -6.26 -12.35
N ASP A 715 -68.55 -6.31 -12.96
CA ASP A 715 -67.44 -5.44 -12.62
C ASP A 715 -67.71 -3.94 -12.84
N SER A 716 -68.65 -3.57 -13.73
CA SER A 716 -69.10 -2.17 -13.94
C SER A 716 -70.19 -1.71 -12.96
N GLY A 717 -70.61 -2.57 -12.02
CA GLY A 717 -71.66 -2.27 -11.05
C GLY A 717 -73.09 -2.45 -11.58
N LEU A 718 -73.26 -2.93 -12.81
CA LEU A 718 -74.57 -3.26 -13.37
C LEU A 718 -75.09 -4.56 -12.73
N GLN A 719 -76.34 -4.54 -12.27
CA GLN A 719 -76.98 -5.71 -11.64
C GLN A 719 -77.47 -6.69 -12.70
N PHE A 720 -77.02 -7.93 -12.63
CA PHE A 720 -77.40 -9.00 -13.56
C PHE A 720 -78.43 -9.97 -12.97
N GLY A 721 -78.61 -9.96 -11.65
CA GLY A 721 -79.63 -10.76 -10.98
C GLY A 721 -79.75 -10.43 -9.50
N SER A 722 -80.86 -10.85 -8.90
CA SER A 722 -81.13 -10.73 -7.47
C SER A 722 -81.29 -12.12 -6.88
N LEU A 723 -80.66 -12.38 -5.73
CA LEU A 723 -80.97 -13.53 -4.91
C LEU A 723 -81.47 -13.03 -3.55
N GLU A 724 -82.76 -13.17 -3.31
CA GLU A 724 -83.35 -12.91 -1.99
C GLU A 724 -83.16 -14.13 -1.11
N ILE A 725 -82.48 -13.95 0.02
CA ILE A 725 -82.27 -14.99 1.02
C ILE A 725 -82.55 -14.35 2.37
N ALA A 726 -83.66 -14.75 2.99
CA ALA A 726 -84.21 -14.04 4.15
C ALA A 726 -83.37 -14.19 5.44
N GLY A 727 -82.47 -15.16 5.53
CA GLY A 727 -81.53 -15.27 6.64
C GLY A 727 -80.64 -16.51 6.59
N LEU A 728 -79.37 -16.36 6.94
CA LEU A 728 -78.44 -17.47 7.17
C LEU A 728 -77.67 -17.18 8.46
N LEU A 729 -77.96 -17.90 9.55
CA LEU A 729 -77.25 -17.76 10.81
C LEU A 729 -77.07 -19.13 11.48
N PHE A 730 -75.83 -19.46 11.83
CA PHE A 730 -75.50 -20.61 12.68
C PHE A 730 -75.07 -20.10 14.07
N GLN A 731 -76.01 -19.99 15.02
CA GLN A 731 -75.83 -20.25 16.48
C GLN A 731 -77.00 -19.72 17.32
N THR A 732 -77.02 -20.17 18.59
CA THR A 732 -77.94 -19.85 19.68
C THR A 732 -78.39 -18.38 19.72
N GLY A 733 -79.62 -18.14 19.26
CA GLY A 733 -80.30 -16.85 19.24
C GLY A 733 -81.70 -16.99 18.63
N THR A 734 -82.59 -16.02 18.85
CA THR A 734 -84.00 -16.09 18.43
C THR A 734 -84.13 -15.96 16.91
N VAL A 735 -84.50 -17.05 16.24
CA VAL A 735 -84.71 -17.08 14.78
C VAL A 735 -86.03 -16.39 14.42
N PRO A 736 -86.06 -15.42 13.50
CA PRO A 736 -87.28 -14.70 13.12
C PRO A 736 -88.30 -15.62 12.44
N SER A 737 -89.57 -15.43 12.77
CA SER A 737 -90.71 -16.22 12.30
C SER A 737 -91.16 -15.80 10.89
N VAL A 738 -90.35 -16.13 9.88
CA VAL A 738 -90.64 -15.89 8.44
C VAL A 738 -90.79 -17.23 7.73
N GLU A 739 -91.76 -17.35 6.81
CA GLU A 739 -92.02 -18.59 6.07
C GLU A 739 -90.75 -19.13 5.39
N GLY A 740 -90.46 -20.41 5.60
CA GLY A 740 -89.24 -21.08 5.15
C GLY A 740 -88.05 -21.00 6.13
N ALA A 741 -88.16 -20.24 7.23
CA ALA A 741 -87.08 -20.17 8.23
C ALA A 741 -86.87 -21.53 8.91
N ILE A 742 -85.63 -21.88 9.24
CA ILE A 742 -85.27 -23.16 9.88
C ILE A 742 -84.47 -22.87 11.14
N ARG A 743 -84.81 -23.54 12.24
CA ARG A 743 -84.10 -23.43 13.52
C ARG A 743 -83.84 -24.80 14.14
N TYR A 744 -82.86 -24.89 15.02
CA TYR A 744 -82.73 -26.03 15.92
C TYR A 744 -83.41 -25.72 17.25
N ASN A 745 -84.44 -26.48 17.62
CA ASN A 745 -85.10 -26.32 18.91
C ASN A 745 -84.42 -27.24 19.93
N SER A 746 -83.68 -26.63 20.85
CA SER A 746 -82.88 -27.35 21.85
C SER A 746 -83.71 -28.12 22.88
N THR A 747 -84.98 -27.74 23.07
CA THR A 747 -85.92 -28.43 23.98
C THR A 747 -86.50 -29.68 23.35
N SER A 748 -86.91 -29.61 22.07
CA SER A 748 -87.43 -30.77 21.33
C SER A 748 -86.32 -31.61 20.67
N LYS A 749 -85.06 -31.13 20.68
CA LYS A 749 -83.87 -31.73 20.05
C LYS A 749 -84.00 -31.98 18.54
N LYS A 750 -84.90 -31.26 17.87
CA LYS A 750 -85.19 -31.40 16.43
C LYS A 750 -84.95 -30.10 15.67
N HIS A 751 -84.65 -30.20 14.38
CA HIS A 751 -84.74 -29.05 13.48
C HIS A 751 -86.20 -28.79 13.13
N GLU A 752 -86.61 -27.53 13.21
CA GLU A 752 -87.96 -27.06 12.95
C GLU A 752 -87.96 -26.04 11.81
N GLY A 753 -88.92 -26.14 10.90
CA GLY A 753 -89.22 -25.15 9.87
C GLY A 753 -90.43 -24.30 10.23
N PHE A 754 -90.35 -23.00 9.95
CA PHE A 754 -91.48 -22.09 10.08
C PHE A 754 -92.24 -22.02 8.76
N ASN A 755 -93.50 -22.45 8.77
CA ASN A 755 -94.34 -22.47 7.56
C ASN A 755 -95.12 -21.15 7.33
N GLY A 756 -94.66 -20.04 7.91
CA GLY A 756 -95.33 -18.73 7.86
C GLY A 756 -96.30 -18.48 9.01
N SER A 757 -96.65 -19.48 9.80
CA SER A 757 -97.52 -19.33 10.97
C SER A 757 -96.97 -19.97 12.25
N SER A 758 -96.32 -21.13 12.15
CA SER A 758 -95.83 -21.91 13.30
C SER A 758 -94.55 -22.68 12.98
N TRP A 759 -93.78 -22.99 14.02
CA TRP A 759 -92.56 -23.80 13.94
C TRP A 759 -92.92 -25.29 14.03
N ASN A 760 -92.50 -26.08 13.04
CA ASN A 760 -92.84 -27.50 12.90
C ASN A 760 -91.60 -28.36 12.69
N PRO A 761 -91.46 -29.53 13.33
CA PRO A 761 -90.29 -30.40 13.12
C PRO A 761 -90.15 -30.84 11.66
N MET A 762 -88.93 -30.81 11.13
CA MET A 762 -88.66 -31.21 9.75
C MET A 762 -88.51 -32.73 9.57
N TYR A 763 -88.37 -33.48 10.67
CA TYR A 763 -88.26 -34.94 10.69
C TYR A 763 -88.73 -35.55 12.01
#